data_AF-A0A7C3X6R7-F1
#
_entry.id   AF-A0A7C3X6R7-F1
#
_cell.length_a   1.000
_cell.length_b   1.000
_cell.length_c   1.000
_cell.angle_alpha   90.00
_cell.angle_beta   90.00
_cell.angle_gamma   90.00
#
_symmetry.space_group_name_H-M   'P 1'
#
loop_
_entity.id
_entity.type
_entity.pdbx_description
1 polymer ?
#
loop_
_entity_poly.entity_id
_entity_poly.type
_entity_poly.pdbx_seq_one_letter_code
_entity_poly.pdbx_strand_id
1 'polypeptide(L)'
;MLVGEAADREWGERLYPMRIKKAGPSLVPAEAEIPTLKIGELLERTSRRLPHLAMEVVVGGKGTSVCLGFIPCDSRASDFALRFTASLEFLRLAEKIGGAPYGVGLYFTDRADRKLGMGRRKLMENKKREVDPGCLLNPGKLLGSCAGDPHLQALRLLLRAGSLSLPLALPLGRLVPGVRLMRRKLPEKVEEAAFTCAQCGYCREGCTLFAGRGWESASPRGKMQFLRGYARGEVPFTEEMSDTFLLCTTCKKCDLACQTDLPIESVWEEMRGELVARGKFHTFPPFEMMGASYDLENNIWAGFAADRSAWLPGDVKPLERGPVGYWAGCTASYVERDIARGAVRILKEGGVDFVYLGNDEACCGVPFLMSGKWDLFEKALRRNIRTLRERGVRTLYASCPGCWVTLAHHYRDWAGKLGLEWDVEVKHISELAAELVRDGKLRFQRPVDMKVTWHDPCHIGRHGGIYEEPRQVLRAIPGLELVEMEHNREEGLCCGSVLTLIGETRPTSGRIASRRLAEARATGAEAVVTTCPCCEFQLRVWNATEGNGLKVLDFAAVVAQALGEKLEDPDPQVQDAWAVFDTMIQLMTPQGMAGFMWEFVDSLSPVLGRVARLGKRIPAPLKRTVFALADWSMPPLVPRLLPAMMPWMLPRMMPLMERRMPTMSDSMRELMPAILPRVMDRVMPYMMPRILRCMLES
;
A
#
# COMPACT_ATOMS: atom_id res chain seq x y z
N MET A 1 5.83 -21.02 -35.33
CA MET A 1 5.30 -19.99 -34.42
C MET A 1 4.34 -20.69 -33.47
N LEU A 2 4.43 -20.40 -32.18
CA LEU A 2 3.47 -20.94 -31.20
C LEU A 2 2.10 -20.30 -31.45
N VAL A 3 1.02 -21.05 -31.24
CA VAL A 3 -0.36 -20.60 -31.41
C VAL A 3 -1.21 -21.08 -30.23
N GLY A 4 -2.23 -20.29 -29.87
CA GLY A 4 -3.14 -20.58 -28.77
C GLY A 4 -2.45 -20.57 -27.39
N GLU A 5 -2.85 -21.49 -26.52
CA GLU A 5 -2.39 -21.58 -25.13
C GLU A 5 -0.87 -21.64 -24.96
N ALA A 6 -0.15 -22.26 -25.91
CA ALA A 6 1.31 -22.31 -25.86
C ALA A 6 1.94 -20.93 -26.07
N ALA A 7 1.36 -20.11 -26.94
CA ALA A 7 1.80 -18.73 -27.14
C ALA A 7 1.48 -17.87 -25.91
N ASP A 8 0.29 -18.04 -25.33
CA ASP A 8 -0.11 -17.31 -24.13
C ASP A 8 0.74 -17.69 -22.92
N ARG A 9 1.08 -18.98 -22.77
CA ARG A 9 1.98 -19.47 -21.74
C ARG A 9 3.39 -18.90 -21.89
N GLU A 10 3.99 -19.01 -23.08
CA GLU A 10 5.33 -18.44 -23.30
C GLU A 10 5.33 -16.92 -23.16
N TRP A 11 4.26 -16.24 -23.58
CA TRP A 11 4.09 -14.82 -23.33
C TRP A 11 4.01 -14.52 -21.83
N GLY A 12 3.28 -15.33 -21.05
CA GLY A 12 3.22 -15.23 -19.59
C GLY A 12 4.59 -15.41 -18.92
N GLU A 13 5.43 -16.28 -19.47
CA GLU A 13 6.77 -16.58 -18.97
C GLU A 13 7.88 -15.67 -19.53
N ARG A 14 7.56 -14.68 -20.37
CA ARG A 14 8.54 -13.77 -21.02
C ARG A 14 9.47 -13.01 -20.06
N LEU A 15 9.15 -12.97 -18.77
CA LEU A 15 9.95 -12.34 -17.72
C LEU A 15 10.41 -13.33 -16.64
N TYR A 16 10.30 -14.63 -16.89
CA TYR A 16 10.77 -15.71 -16.02
C TYR A 16 12.20 -15.50 -15.50
N PRO A 17 13.19 -15.10 -16.33
CA PRO A 17 14.55 -14.89 -15.85
C PRO A 17 14.64 -13.84 -14.76
N MET A 18 13.71 -12.87 -14.67
CA MET A 18 13.74 -11.87 -13.59
C MET A 18 13.34 -12.45 -12.24
N ARG A 19 12.56 -13.55 -12.20
CA ARG A 19 12.19 -14.24 -10.96
C ARG A 19 13.41 -14.86 -10.26
N ILE A 20 14.48 -15.21 -11.01
CA ILE A 20 15.73 -15.74 -10.42
C ILE A 20 16.44 -14.72 -9.52
N LYS A 21 16.12 -13.43 -9.65
CA LYS A 21 16.68 -12.40 -8.79
C LYS A 21 16.33 -12.59 -7.31
N LYS A 22 15.33 -13.41 -6.96
CA LYS A 22 15.09 -13.81 -5.57
C LYS A 22 16.23 -14.69 -5.02
N ALA A 23 16.86 -15.53 -5.87
CA ALA A 23 17.89 -16.48 -5.44
C ALA A 23 19.22 -15.82 -5.05
N GLY A 24 19.52 -14.68 -5.66
CA GLY A 24 20.56 -13.77 -5.24
C GLY A 24 19.99 -12.39 -5.43
N PRO A 25 19.79 -11.58 -4.39
CA PRO A 25 19.02 -10.32 -4.40
C PRO A 25 19.62 -9.23 -5.30
N SER A 26 20.53 -9.59 -6.20
CA SER A 26 21.13 -8.84 -7.28
C SER A 26 21.53 -9.80 -8.41
N LEU A 27 21.70 -9.29 -9.62
CA LEU A 27 22.15 -10.09 -10.77
C LEU A 27 23.43 -9.48 -11.32
N VAL A 28 24.39 -10.33 -11.69
CA VAL A 28 25.47 -9.97 -12.61
C VAL A 28 25.01 -10.40 -14.00
N PRO A 29 24.70 -9.44 -14.90
CA PRO A 29 24.36 -9.77 -16.27
C PRO A 29 25.62 -10.22 -17.03
N ALA A 30 25.43 -11.14 -17.96
CA ALA A 30 26.47 -11.57 -18.90
C ALA A 30 25.83 -11.72 -20.28
N GLU A 31 26.43 -11.19 -21.34
CA GLU A 31 25.81 -11.17 -22.66
C GLU A 31 26.82 -11.51 -23.75
N ALA A 32 26.38 -12.34 -24.71
CA ALA A 32 27.19 -12.71 -25.85
C ALA A 32 26.32 -13.05 -27.05
N GLU A 33 26.82 -12.74 -28.24
CA GLU A 33 26.31 -13.31 -29.49
C GLU A 33 27.11 -14.56 -29.83
N ILE A 34 26.43 -15.61 -30.27
CA ILE A 34 27.05 -16.87 -30.70
C ILE A 34 26.39 -17.39 -31.98
N PRO A 35 27.09 -18.24 -32.76
CA PRO A 35 26.43 -19.01 -33.82
C PRO A 35 25.30 -19.86 -33.23
N THR A 36 24.11 -19.86 -33.86
CA THR A 36 22.92 -20.56 -33.34
C THR A 36 23.16 -22.06 -33.14
N LEU A 37 23.96 -22.70 -34.01
CA LEU A 37 24.33 -24.11 -33.91
C LEU A 37 25.21 -24.43 -32.69
N LYS A 38 25.75 -23.42 -32.00
CA LYS A 38 26.67 -23.57 -30.86
C LYS A 38 26.00 -23.31 -29.50
N ILE A 39 24.69 -23.08 -29.45
CA ILE A 39 23.95 -22.85 -28.18
C ILE A 39 24.14 -24.03 -27.21
N GLY A 40 24.01 -25.27 -27.69
CA GLY A 40 24.18 -26.47 -26.85
C GLY A 40 25.58 -26.58 -26.24
N GLU A 41 26.61 -26.27 -27.03
CA GLU A 41 28.01 -26.27 -26.55
C GLU A 41 28.25 -25.16 -25.51
N LEU A 42 27.64 -23.98 -25.68
CA LEU A 42 27.69 -22.92 -24.67
C LEU A 42 27.06 -23.37 -23.36
N LEU A 43 25.85 -23.94 -23.42
CA LEU A 43 25.11 -24.43 -22.25
C LEU A 43 25.90 -25.48 -21.46
N GLU A 44 26.51 -26.45 -22.15
CA GLU A 44 27.33 -27.47 -21.50
C GLU A 44 28.54 -26.84 -20.78
N ARG A 45 29.25 -25.92 -21.46
CA ARG A 45 30.43 -25.25 -20.89
C ARG A 45 30.07 -24.37 -19.69
N THR A 46 28.97 -23.62 -19.78
CA THR A 46 28.53 -22.72 -18.71
C THR A 46 27.98 -23.51 -17.52
N SER A 47 27.26 -24.61 -17.72
CA SER A 47 26.74 -25.44 -16.61
C SER A 47 27.84 -25.93 -15.66
N ARG A 48 29.04 -26.24 -16.17
CA ARG A 48 30.18 -26.69 -15.37
C ARG A 48 30.91 -25.57 -14.65
N ARG A 49 31.00 -24.38 -15.25
CA ARG A 49 31.83 -23.27 -14.76
C ARG A 49 31.03 -22.21 -13.99
N LEU A 50 29.75 -22.08 -14.33
CA LEU A 50 28.79 -21.10 -13.83
C LEU A 50 27.47 -21.82 -13.49
N PRO A 51 27.46 -22.70 -12.46
CA PRO A 51 26.32 -23.59 -12.18
C PRO A 51 25.02 -22.87 -11.80
N HIS A 52 25.09 -21.59 -11.42
CA HIS A 52 23.92 -20.78 -11.05
C HIS A 52 23.47 -19.82 -12.16
N LEU A 53 24.05 -19.91 -13.37
CA LEU A 53 23.67 -19.08 -14.50
C LEU A 53 22.27 -19.46 -15.01
N ALA A 54 21.32 -18.53 -14.96
CA ALA A 54 20.16 -18.57 -15.83
C ALA A 54 20.51 -17.93 -17.17
N MET A 55 19.94 -18.42 -18.26
CA MET A 55 20.19 -17.86 -19.58
C MET A 55 18.91 -17.80 -20.41
N GLU A 56 18.66 -16.65 -21.01
CA GLU A 56 17.66 -16.43 -22.04
C GLU A 56 18.35 -16.34 -23.39
N VAL A 57 17.80 -16.99 -24.42
CA VAL A 57 18.40 -17.02 -25.75
C VAL A 57 17.42 -16.53 -26.78
N VAL A 58 17.76 -15.42 -27.44
CA VAL A 58 17.02 -14.89 -28.57
C VAL A 58 17.65 -15.37 -29.86
N VAL A 59 16.93 -16.22 -30.60
CA VAL A 59 17.40 -16.76 -31.88
C VAL A 59 17.20 -15.73 -32.99
N GLY A 60 18.29 -15.30 -33.61
CA GLY A 60 18.27 -14.33 -34.71
C GLY A 60 18.17 -15.02 -36.09
N GLY A 61 17.66 -14.29 -37.08
CA GLY A 61 17.44 -14.82 -38.44
C GLY A 61 18.70 -15.06 -39.29
N LYS A 62 19.89 -14.62 -38.84
CA LYS A 62 21.16 -14.73 -39.61
C LYS A 62 22.09 -15.84 -39.12
N GLY A 63 21.55 -16.88 -38.48
CA GLY A 63 22.35 -17.98 -37.90
C GLY A 63 23.16 -17.58 -36.67
N THR A 64 22.82 -16.45 -36.05
CA THR A 64 23.39 -15.95 -34.81
C THR A 64 22.30 -15.80 -33.77
N SER A 65 22.60 -16.15 -32.53
CA SER A 65 21.70 -15.99 -31.39
C SER A 65 22.35 -15.10 -30.34
N VAL A 66 21.51 -14.34 -29.63
CA VAL A 66 21.92 -13.52 -28.49
C VAL A 66 21.62 -14.31 -27.22
N CYS A 67 22.64 -14.51 -26.39
CA CYS A 67 22.52 -15.15 -25.09
C CYS A 67 22.62 -14.11 -23.99
N LEU A 68 21.56 -13.98 -23.20
CA LEU A 68 21.48 -13.13 -22.01
C LEU A 68 21.55 -14.00 -20.77
N GLY A 69 22.71 -13.99 -20.12
CA GLY A 69 23.01 -14.65 -18.88
C GLY A 69 22.70 -13.80 -17.65
N PHE A 70 22.14 -14.42 -16.62
CA PHE A 70 21.82 -13.83 -15.33
C PHE A 70 22.44 -14.68 -14.23
N ILE A 71 23.45 -14.14 -13.56
CA ILE A 71 24.17 -14.84 -12.49
C ILE A 71 23.69 -14.25 -11.14
N PRO A 72 22.96 -15.02 -10.31
CA PRO A 72 22.52 -14.58 -9.00
C PRO A 72 23.69 -14.20 -8.09
N CYS A 73 23.55 -13.07 -7.42
CA CYS A 73 24.58 -12.52 -6.53
C CYS A 73 23.94 -11.61 -5.48
N ASP A 74 24.74 -11.11 -4.55
CA ASP A 74 24.28 -10.16 -3.53
C ASP A 74 25.13 -8.89 -3.60
N SER A 75 24.55 -7.78 -4.07
CA SER A 75 25.25 -6.48 -4.13
C SER A 75 25.51 -5.86 -2.77
N ARG A 76 24.97 -6.44 -1.69
CA ARG A 76 25.28 -6.04 -0.31
C ARG A 76 26.59 -6.65 0.17
N ALA A 77 27.08 -7.72 -0.47
CA ALA A 77 28.28 -8.42 -0.03
C ALA A 77 29.56 -7.71 -0.50
N SER A 78 30.59 -7.71 0.34
CA SER A 78 31.89 -7.07 0.05
C SER A 78 32.62 -7.66 -1.16
N ASP A 79 32.33 -8.91 -1.52
CA ASP A 79 32.90 -9.63 -2.65
C ASP A 79 32.14 -9.39 -3.97
N PHE A 80 31.05 -8.61 -3.98
CA PHE A 80 30.23 -8.37 -5.17
C PHE A 80 31.03 -7.91 -6.39
N ALA A 81 32.00 -7.01 -6.19
CA ALA A 81 32.87 -6.54 -7.27
C ALA A 81 33.72 -7.66 -7.89
N LEU A 82 34.16 -8.63 -7.08
CA LEU A 82 34.89 -9.81 -7.56
C LEU A 82 33.96 -10.76 -8.32
N ARG A 83 32.69 -10.88 -7.92
CA ARG A 83 31.70 -11.71 -8.63
C ARG A 83 31.40 -11.23 -10.04
N PHE A 84 31.66 -9.96 -10.35
CA PHE A 84 31.58 -9.45 -11.72
C PHE A 84 32.46 -10.25 -12.70
N THR A 85 33.57 -10.84 -12.23
CA THR A 85 34.45 -11.71 -13.05
C THR A 85 33.73 -12.91 -13.67
N ALA A 86 32.62 -13.37 -13.08
CA ALA A 86 31.81 -14.44 -13.62
C ALA A 86 31.19 -14.07 -14.99
N SER A 87 30.83 -12.80 -15.20
CA SER A 87 30.36 -12.29 -16.51
C SER A 87 31.44 -12.38 -17.59
N LEU A 88 32.70 -12.11 -17.22
CA LEU A 88 33.83 -12.17 -18.14
C LEU A 88 34.19 -13.62 -18.48
N GLU A 89 34.03 -14.55 -17.54
CA GLU A 89 34.18 -15.98 -17.82
C GLU A 89 33.10 -16.49 -18.77
N PHE A 90 31.83 -16.06 -18.60
CA PHE A 90 30.76 -16.36 -19.57
C PHE A 90 31.14 -15.90 -20.99
N LEU A 91 31.59 -14.65 -21.12
CA LEU A 91 32.03 -14.10 -22.40
C LEU A 91 33.22 -14.86 -22.98
N ARG A 92 34.20 -15.22 -22.15
CA ARG A 92 35.36 -16.03 -22.57
C ARG A 92 34.94 -17.41 -23.09
N LEU A 93 33.96 -18.05 -22.46
CA LEU A 93 33.40 -19.33 -22.93
C LEU A 93 32.68 -19.17 -24.27
N ALA A 94 31.93 -18.07 -24.46
CA ALA A 94 31.28 -17.75 -25.73
C ALA A 94 32.30 -17.46 -26.86
N GLU A 95 33.37 -16.72 -26.59
CA GLU A 95 34.39 -16.43 -27.60
C GLU A 95 35.14 -17.69 -28.09
N LYS A 96 35.33 -18.68 -27.21
CA LYS A 96 35.96 -19.96 -27.59
C LYS A 96 35.19 -20.76 -28.63
N ILE A 97 33.88 -20.50 -28.77
CA ILE A 97 33.00 -21.19 -29.72
C ILE A 97 32.59 -20.29 -30.90
N GLY A 98 33.37 -19.24 -31.16
CA GLY A 98 33.13 -18.30 -32.26
C GLY A 98 32.15 -17.18 -31.94
N GLY A 99 31.81 -16.97 -30.66
CA GLY A 99 31.00 -15.86 -30.20
C GLY A 99 31.74 -14.54 -30.04
N ALA A 100 30.99 -13.50 -29.68
CA ALA A 100 31.48 -12.15 -29.43
C ALA A 100 30.61 -11.44 -28.37
N PRO A 101 31.08 -10.33 -27.77
CA PRO A 101 30.23 -9.48 -26.93
C PRO A 101 28.99 -9.00 -27.72
N TYR A 102 27.84 -8.95 -27.05
CA TYR A 102 26.61 -8.40 -27.63
C TYR A 102 26.78 -6.91 -27.94
N GLY A 103 27.15 -6.11 -26.94
CA GLY A 103 27.39 -4.67 -27.07
C GLY A 103 28.86 -4.24 -26.95
N VAL A 104 29.14 -3.03 -27.43
CA VAL A 104 30.36 -2.28 -27.08
C VAL A 104 29.98 -1.36 -25.92
N GLY A 105 30.47 -1.66 -24.72
CA GLY A 105 30.21 -0.89 -23.49
C GLY A 105 31.50 -0.41 -22.82
N LEU A 106 31.38 0.24 -21.65
CA LEU A 106 32.53 0.79 -20.90
C LEU A 106 33.66 -0.22 -20.72
N TYR A 107 33.29 -1.49 -20.52
CA TYR A 107 34.19 -2.62 -20.29
C TYR A 107 34.78 -3.24 -21.58
N PHE A 108 34.20 -2.97 -22.76
CA PHE A 108 34.55 -3.64 -24.03
C PHE A 108 34.92 -2.65 -25.14
N THR A 109 35.30 -1.42 -24.78
CA THR A 109 35.73 -0.39 -25.74
C THR A 109 36.96 -0.81 -26.56
N ASP A 110 37.82 -1.68 -26.01
CA ASP A 110 38.94 -2.33 -26.69
C ASP A 110 38.50 -3.32 -27.78
N ARG A 111 37.26 -3.84 -27.68
CA ARG A 111 36.66 -4.77 -28.66
C ARG A 111 35.79 -4.06 -29.69
N ALA A 112 35.70 -2.74 -29.64
CA ALA A 112 34.84 -1.94 -30.51
C ALA A 112 35.16 -2.15 -32.00
N ASP A 113 36.45 -2.19 -32.37
CA ASP A 113 36.88 -2.39 -33.75
C ASP A 113 36.48 -3.76 -34.29
N ARG A 114 36.60 -4.81 -33.45
CA ARG A 114 36.20 -6.18 -33.81
C ARG A 114 34.69 -6.31 -33.98
N LYS A 115 33.89 -5.57 -33.21
CA LYS A 115 32.42 -5.64 -33.25
C LYS A 115 31.79 -4.74 -34.31
N LEU A 116 32.23 -3.48 -34.40
CA LEU A 116 31.62 -2.46 -35.26
C LEU A 116 32.31 -2.33 -36.62
N GLY A 117 33.58 -2.74 -36.70
CA GLY A 117 34.47 -2.40 -37.81
C GLY A 117 35.04 -0.98 -37.69
N MET A 118 36.30 -0.80 -38.09
CA MET A 118 37.01 0.48 -37.96
C MET A 118 36.27 1.66 -38.61
N GLY A 119 35.68 1.46 -39.80
CA GLY A 119 34.98 2.52 -40.52
C GLY A 119 33.76 3.04 -39.76
N ARG A 120 32.92 2.12 -39.26
CA ARG A 120 31.72 2.46 -38.47
C ARG A 120 32.10 3.10 -37.13
N ARG A 121 33.12 2.59 -36.45
CA ARG A 121 33.62 3.20 -35.20
C ARG A 121 34.05 4.64 -35.43
N LYS A 122 34.91 4.90 -36.42
CA LYS A 122 35.39 6.26 -36.74
C LYS A 122 34.25 7.21 -37.10
N LEU A 123 33.26 6.74 -37.87
CA LEU A 123 32.07 7.53 -38.19
C LEU A 123 31.29 7.93 -36.92
N MET A 124 31.09 6.97 -36.00
CA MET A 124 30.43 7.24 -34.72
C MET A 124 31.24 8.21 -33.84
N GLU A 125 32.57 8.09 -33.81
CA GLU A 125 33.45 9.01 -33.06
C GLU A 125 33.39 10.43 -33.59
N ASN A 126 33.43 10.58 -34.92
CA ASN A 126 33.31 11.89 -35.57
C ASN A 126 31.95 12.52 -35.29
N LYS A 127 30.87 11.75 -35.46
CA LYS A 127 29.52 12.26 -35.18
C LYS A 127 29.36 12.63 -33.71
N LYS A 128 29.94 11.84 -32.80
CA LYS A 128 29.94 12.12 -31.36
C LYS A 128 30.63 13.45 -31.03
N ARG A 129 31.78 13.72 -31.65
CA ARG A 129 32.51 14.99 -31.48
C ARG A 129 31.74 16.19 -32.04
N GLU A 130 31.02 15.98 -33.14
CA GLU A 130 30.17 17.01 -33.76
C GLU A 130 28.96 17.38 -32.89
N VAL A 131 28.21 16.38 -32.39
CA VAL A 131 26.94 16.62 -31.67
C VAL A 131 27.10 16.79 -30.15
N ASP A 132 28.23 16.36 -29.58
CA ASP A 132 28.56 16.50 -28.17
C ASP A 132 30.05 16.82 -27.98
N PRO A 133 30.48 18.02 -28.41
CA PRO A 133 31.88 18.44 -28.32
C PRO A 133 32.39 18.50 -26.88
N GLY A 134 31.50 18.72 -25.91
CA GLY A 134 31.81 18.71 -24.47
C GLY A 134 31.87 17.32 -23.84
N CYS A 135 31.56 16.25 -24.59
CA CYS A 135 31.50 14.87 -24.10
C CYS A 135 30.61 14.69 -22.86
N LEU A 136 29.47 15.38 -22.80
CA LEU A 136 28.55 15.31 -21.67
C LEU A 136 27.71 14.03 -21.68
N LEU A 137 27.38 13.51 -22.87
CA LEU A 137 26.46 12.39 -23.04
C LEU A 137 27.20 11.04 -23.10
N ASN A 138 27.14 10.26 -22.02
CA ASN A 138 27.77 8.94 -21.91
C ASN A 138 29.29 8.93 -22.14
N PRO A 139 30.07 9.76 -21.42
CA PRO A 139 31.51 9.87 -21.61
C PRO A 139 32.19 8.51 -21.48
N GLY A 140 32.94 8.13 -22.51
CA GLY A 140 33.76 6.92 -22.52
C GLY A 140 33.00 5.58 -22.46
N LYS A 141 31.67 5.57 -22.59
CA LYS A 141 30.86 4.35 -22.51
C LYS A 141 30.84 3.54 -23.81
N LEU A 142 30.75 4.21 -24.96
CA LEU A 142 30.67 3.54 -26.27
C LEU A 142 31.97 3.63 -27.07
N LEU A 143 32.66 4.76 -26.94
CA LEU A 143 33.84 5.10 -27.73
C LEU A 143 34.93 5.63 -26.79
N GLY A 144 36.17 5.23 -27.03
CA GLY A 144 37.31 5.59 -26.19
C GLY A 144 37.67 7.09 -26.23
N SER A 145 37.27 7.76 -27.31
CA SER A 145 37.91 8.95 -27.87
C SER A 145 37.54 10.31 -27.27
N CYS A 146 36.70 10.36 -26.24
CA CYS A 146 36.14 11.62 -25.72
C CYS A 146 36.20 11.78 -24.19
N ALA A 147 36.67 10.76 -23.44
CA ALA A 147 36.81 10.86 -21.99
C ALA A 147 38.25 11.22 -21.58
N GLY A 148 38.51 12.50 -21.34
CA GLY A 148 39.69 12.99 -20.63
C GLY A 148 39.59 12.88 -19.11
N ASP A 149 38.56 12.21 -18.59
CA ASP A 149 38.28 12.06 -17.17
C ASP A 149 39.30 11.12 -16.50
N PRO A 150 40.10 11.59 -15.52
CA PRO A 150 41.10 10.78 -14.84
C PRO A 150 40.52 9.58 -14.08
N HIS A 151 39.31 9.70 -13.51
CA HIS A 151 38.64 8.60 -12.81
C HIS A 151 38.21 7.51 -13.80
N LEU A 152 37.72 7.90 -14.97
CA LEU A 152 37.32 6.95 -16.01
C LEU A 152 38.53 6.23 -16.62
N GLN A 153 39.66 6.93 -16.77
CA GLN A 153 40.92 6.33 -17.20
C GLN A 153 41.47 5.35 -16.17
N ALA A 154 41.47 5.71 -14.89
CA ALA A 154 41.86 4.83 -13.78
C ALA A 154 40.96 3.59 -13.72
N LEU A 155 39.64 3.77 -13.83
CA LEU A 155 38.68 2.65 -13.87
C LEU A 155 38.99 1.72 -15.05
N ARG A 156 39.22 2.24 -16.27
CA ARG A 156 39.58 1.42 -17.44
C ARG A 156 40.86 0.62 -17.23
N LEU A 157 41.88 1.22 -16.61
CA LEU A 157 43.13 0.54 -16.30
C LEU A 157 42.91 -0.61 -15.32
N LEU A 158 42.14 -0.37 -14.25
CA LEU A 158 41.76 -1.40 -13.27
C LEU A 158 40.96 -2.55 -13.92
N LEU A 159 40.03 -2.23 -14.82
CA LEU A 159 39.23 -3.23 -15.53
C LEU A 159 40.08 -4.10 -16.47
N ARG A 160 41.03 -3.48 -17.19
CA ARG A 160 41.99 -4.23 -18.03
C ARG A 160 42.87 -5.14 -17.18
N ALA A 161 43.38 -4.66 -16.05
CA ALA A 161 44.17 -5.47 -15.12
C ALA A 161 43.36 -6.64 -14.55
N GLY A 162 42.09 -6.43 -14.19
CA GLY A 162 41.19 -7.48 -13.69
C GLY A 162 40.88 -8.58 -14.70
N SER A 163 40.89 -8.27 -16.01
CA SER A 163 40.71 -9.27 -17.07
C SER A 163 41.90 -10.24 -17.21
N LEU A 164 43.10 -9.82 -16.80
CA LEU A 164 44.32 -10.63 -16.84
C LEU A 164 44.43 -11.57 -15.61
N SER A 165 43.85 -11.19 -14.47
CA SER A 165 43.82 -11.99 -13.24
C SER A 165 42.60 -12.93 -13.12
N LEU A 166 41.73 -12.94 -14.13
CA LEU A 166 40.48 -13.72 -14.19
C LEU A 166 40.60 -15.22 -13.84
N PRO A 167 41.65 -15.95 -14.27
CA PRO A 167 41.81 -17.37 -13.93
C PRO A 167 42.01 -17.63 -12.43
N LEU A 168 42.51 -16.63 -11.68
CA LEU A 168 42.83 -16.73 -10.25
C LEU A 168 41.76 -16.10 -9.35
N ALA A 169 41.00 -15.11 -9.85
CA ALA A 169 40.01 -14.36 -9.08
C ALA A 169 38.77 -15.19 -8.68
N LEU A 170 38.28 -16.08 -9.54
CA LEU A 170 37.14 -16.96 -9.26
C LEU A 170 37.37 -17.97 -8.12
N PRO A 171 38.49 -18.71 -8.06
CA PRO A 171 38.78 -19.58 -6.92
C PRO A 171 39.09 -18.80 -5.63
N LEU A 172 39.78 -17.65 -5.71
CA LEU A 172 40.05 -16.79 -4.54
C LEU A 172 38.77 -16.14 -3.96
N GLY A 173 37.82 -15.75 -4.81
CA GLY A 173 36.52 -15.21 -4.38
C GLY A 173 35.65 -16.21 -3.63
N ARG A 174 35.88 -17.52 -3.78
CA ARG A 174 35.19 -18.56 -2.99
C ARG A 174 35.76 -18.68 -1.56
N LEU A 175 36.95 -18.16 -1.32
CA LEU A 175 37.65 -18.26 -0.02
C LEU A 175 37.45 -17.03 0.87
N VAL A 176 36.90 -15.93 0.33
CA VAL A 176 36.60 -14.72 1.09
C VAL A 176 35.11 -14.71 1.43
N PRO A 177 34.71 -14.90 2.70
CA PRO A 177 33.32 -14.76 3.10
C PRO A 177 32.86 -13.33 2.81
N GLY A 178 31.78 -13.18 2.03
CA GLY A 178 31.19 -11.88 1.77
C GLY A 178 30.60 -11.29 3.06
N VAL A 179 31.19 -10.21 3.56
CA VAL A 179 30.62 -9.45 4.69
C VAL A 179 29.58 -8.49 4.11
N ARG A 180 28.38 -8.42 4.72
CA ARG A 180 27.35 -7.47 4.29
C ARG A 180 27.76 -6.04 4.67
N LEU A 181 27.90 -5.17 3.67
CA LEU A 181 28.31 -3.77 3.80
C LEU A 181 27.12 -2.81 3.94
N MET A 182 26.18 -3.09 4.86
CA MET A 182 25.05 -2.19 5.13
C MET A 182 25.35 -1.28 6.31
N ARG A 183 25.09 0.04 6.16
CA ARG A 183 25.31 1.02 7.23
C ARG A 183 24.15 1.13 8.20
N ARG A 184 22.94 0.79 7.75
CA ARG A 184 21.72 0.82 8.58
C ARG A 184 20.96 -0.50 8.43
N LYS A 185 20.41 -0.97 9.54
CA LYS A 185 19.66 -2.22 9.61
C LYS A 185 18.20 -2.00 9.20
N LEU A 186 17.73 -2.79 8.24
CA LEU A 186 16.31 -2.96 7.92
C LEU A 186 15.84 -4.34 8.44
N PRO A 187 14.53 -4.57 8.61
CA PRO A 187 14.02 -5.93 8.77
C PRO A 187 14.45 -6.80 7.58
N GLU A 188 14.69 -8.08 7.83
CA GLU A 188 15.28 -8.98 6.83
C GLU A 188 14.44 -9.07 5.56
N LYS A 189 13.13 -9.29 5.71
CA LYS A 189 12.19 -9.36 4.59
C LYS A 189 12.11 -8.05 3.80
N VAL A 190 12.16 -6.91 4.48
CA VAL A 190 12.19 -5.59 3.84
C VAL A 190 13.48 -5.40 3.05
N GLU A 191 14.63 -5.71 3.65
CA GLU A 191 15.94 -5.57 2.99
C GLU A 191 16.00 -6.47 1.76
N GLU A 192 15.61 -7.74 1.89
CA GLU A 192 15.57 -8.68 0.79
C GLU A 192 14.69 -8.20 -0.36
N ALA A 193 13.47 -7.72 -0.07
CA ALA A 193 12.57 -7.20 -1.08
C ALA A 193 13.13 -5.94 -1.77
N ALA A 194 13.74 -5.03 -1.00
CA ALA A 194 14.34 -3.81 -1.53
C ALA A 194 15.45 -4.13 -2.53
N PHE A 195 16.36 -5.06 -2.22
CA PHE A 195 17.45 -5.43 -3.12
C PHE A 195 16.97 -6.32 -4.29
N THR A 196 16.03 -7.23 -4.05
CA THR A 196 15.42 -8.07 -5.09
C THR A 196 14.61 -7.27 -6.12
N CYS A 197 13.99 -6.15 -5.75
CA CYS A 197 13.21 -5.30 -6.68
C CYS A 197 13.97 -4.96 -7.97
N ALA A 198 13.46 -5.33 -9.15
CA ALA A 198 14.15 -5.10 -10.43
C ALA A 198 14.23 -3.62 -10.85
N GLN A 199 13.51 -2.72 -10.19
CA GLN A 199 13.39 -1.30 -10.56
C GLN A 199 12.80 -1.06 -11.96
N CYS A 200 12.12 -2.06 -12.54
CA CYS A 200 11.51 -2.03 -13.87
C CYS A 200 10.33 -1.06 -14.01
N GLY A 201 9.57 -0.84 -12.93
CA GLY A 201 8.47 0.13 -12.92
C GLY A 201 7.09 -0.39 -13.34
N TYR A 202 6.89 -1.68 -13.62
CA TYR A 202 5.54 -2.21 -13.91
C TYR A 202 4.53 -1.93 -12.78
N CYS A 203 4.98 -2.02 -11.53
CA CYS A 203 4.15 -1.66 -10.37
C CYS A 203 3.78 -0.17 -10.30
N ARG A 204 4.47 0.72 -11.03
CA ARG A 204 4.18 2.16 -11.06
C ARG A 204 2.88 2.44 -11.82
N GLU A 205 2.70 1.79 -12.97
CA GLU A 205 1.54 1.96 -13.86
C GLU A 205 0.23 1.53 -13.17
N GLY A 206 0.26 0.37 -12.50
CA GLY A 206 -0.90 -0.13 -11.76
C GLY A 206 -1.13 0.51 -10.39
N CYS A 207 -0.19 1.29 -9.84
CA CYS A 207 -0.33 1.83 -8.49
C CYS A 207 -1.29 3.02 -8.44
N THR A 208 -2.46 2.82 -7.83
CA THR A 208 -3.48 3.87 -7.70
C THR A 208 -3.01 5.05 -6.84
N LEU A 209 -2.20 4.82 -5.81
CA LEU A 209 -1.59 5.91 -5.01
C LEU A 209 -0.65 6.76 -5.86
N PHE A 210 0.19 6.13 -6.68
CA PHE A 210 1.07 6.84 -7.60
C PHE A 210 0.26 7.64 -8.62
N ALA A 211 -0.82 7.07 -9.16
CA ALA A 211 -1.70 7.78 -10.08
C ALA A 211 -2.37 9.02 -9.45
N GLY A 212 -2.76 8.96 -8.17
CA GLY A 212 -3.35 10.10 -7.45
C GLY A 212 -2.33 11.19 -7.12
N ARG A 213 -1.15 10.80 -6.61
CA ARG A 213 -0.14 11.74 -6.09
C ARG A 213 0.85 12.25 -7.14
N GLY A 214 1.16 11.44 -8.16
CA GLY A 214 2.01 11.79 -9.31
C GLY A 214 3.52 11.78 -9.05
N TRP A 215 3.97 11.43 -7.84
CA TRP A 215 5.39 11.45 -7.45
C TRP A 215 5.97 10.05 -7.23
N GLU A 216 7.20 9.82 -7.71
CA GLU A 216 7.83 8.49 -7.69
C GLU A 216 7.99 7.91 -6.27
N SER A 217 8.17 8.77 -5.25
CA SER A 217 8.25 8.34 -3.85
C SER A 217 7.00 7.60 -3.36
N ALA A 218 5.85 7.82 -3.98
CA ALA A 218 4.60 7.12 -3.68
C ALA A 218 4.51 5.74 -4.36
N SER A 219 5.29 5.52 -5.42
CA SER A 219 5.29 4.27 -6.17
C SER A 219 5.99 3.16 -5.36
N PRO A 220 5.60 1.88 -5.55
CA PRO A 220 6.32 0.79 -4.88
C PRO A 220 7.79 0.72 -5.27
N ARG A 221 8.10 0.98 -6.55
CA ARG A 221 9.49 1.05 -7.04
C ARG A 221 10.29 2.11 -6.31
N GLY A 222 9.74 3.32 -6.19
CA GLY A 222 10.41 4.45 -5.55
C GLY A 222 10.68 4.19 -4.07
N LYS A 223 9.72 3.61 -3.35
CA LYS A 223 9.91 3.18 -1.95
C LYS A 223 11.00 2.12 -1.81
N MET A 224 11.07 1.14 -2.71
CA MET A 224 12.15 0.15 -2.72
C MET A 224 13.52 0.79 -2.99
N GLN A 225 13.59 1.78 -3.89
CA GLN A 225 14.83 2.53 -4.14
C GLN A 225 15.24 3.37 -2.93
N PHE A 226 14.28 4.01 -2.26
CA PHE A 226 14.53 4.73 -1.01
C PHE A 226 15.11 3.81 0.06
N LEU A 227 14.53 2.62 0.26
CA LEU A 227 15.01 1.65 1.25
C LEU A 227 16.47 1.22 1.00
N ARG A 228 16.88 1.07 -0.27
CA ARG A 228 18.30 0.81 -0.61
C ARG A 228 19.21 1.95 -0.18
N GLY A 229 18.84 3.18 -0.51
CA GLY A 229 19.62 4.36 -0.10
C GLY A 229 19.67 4.49 1.42
N TYR A 230 18.57 4.20 2.11
CA TYR A 230 18.53 4.19 3.57
C TYR A 230 19.46 3.13 4.16
N ALA A 231 19.41 1.89 3.67
CA ALA A 231 20.28 0.79 4.13
C ALA A 231 21.77 1.11 3.92
N ARG A 232 22.10 1.81 2.83
CA ARG A 232 23.46 2.30 2.52
C ARG A 232 23.87 3.55 3.31
N GLY A 233 22.94 4.18 4.03
CA GLY A 233 23.18 5.41 4.78
C GLY A 233 23.30 6.66 3.90
N GLU A 234 22.78 6.61 2.67
CA GLU A 234 22.78 7.72 1.71
C GLU A 234 21.65 8.72 1.98
N VAL A 235 20.52 8.25 2.51
CA VAL A 235 19.34 9.08 2.83
C VAL A 235 18.81 8.78 4.23
N PRO A 236 18.41 9.78 5.04
CA PRO A 236 17.71 9.56 6.31
C PRO A 236 16.23 9.24 6.11
N PHE A 237 15.61 8.57 7.08
CA PHE A 237 14.15 8.55 7.20
C PHE A 237 13.69 9.86 7.84
N THR A 238 12.61 10.43 7.33
CA THR A 238 11.92 11.61 7.86
C THR A 238 10.45 11.26 8.13
N GLU A 239 9.76 12.09 8.92
CA GLU A 239 8.30 11.95 9.13
C GLU A 239 7.54 11.94 7.80
N GLU A 240 7.88 12.85 6.87
CA GLU A 240 7.26 12.93 5.54
C GLU A 240 7.46 11.65 4.70
N MET A 241 8.61 10.99 4.85
CA MET A 241 8.83 9.71 4.19
C MET A 241 8.03 8.61 4.90
N SER A 242 7.96 8.61 6.23
CA SER A 242 7.09 7.70 6.99
C SER A 242 5.63 7.82 6.55
N ASP A 243 5.11 9.04 6.45
CA ASP A 243 3.78 9.35 5.91
C ASP A 243 3.61 8.76 4.51
N THR A 244 4.63 8.86 3.66
CA THR A 244 4.60 8.29 2.30
C THR A 244 4.49 6.76 2.31
N PHE A 245 5.12 6.06 3.25
CA PHE A 245 4.89 4.62 3.46
C PHE A 245 3.47 4.34 3.97
N LEU A 246 3.01 5.11 4.96
CA LEU A 246 1.68 4.99 5.56
C LEU A 246 0.55 5.23 4.55
N LEU A 247 0.71 6.15 3.58
CA LEU A 247 -0.31 6.45 2.55
C LEU A 247 -0.67 5.28 1.62
N CYS A 248 0.10 4.20 1.60
CA CYS A 248 -0.23 3.02 0.80
C CYS A 248 -1.65 2.50 1.14
N THR A 249 -2.45 2.14 0.13
CA THR A 249 -3.77 1.55 0.37
C THR A 249 -3.73 0.04 0.60
N THR A 250 -2.54 -0.58 0.63
CA THR A 250 -2.33 -2.03 0.85
C THR A 250 -3.22 -2.92 -0.02
N CYS A 251 -3.52 -2.45 -1.22
CA CYS A 251 -4.52 -3.10 -2.06
C CYS A 251 -3.98 -4.37 -2.76
N LYS A 252 -2.65 -4.57 -2.87
CA LYS A 252 -1.94 -5.66 -3.60
C LYS A 252 -1.87 -5.59 -5.14
N LYS A 253 -2.28 -4.50 -5.80
CA LYS A 253 -2.15 -4.40 -7.28
C LYS A 253 -0.69 -4.45 -7.73
N CYS A 254 0.20 -3.92 -6.89
CA CYS A 254 1.64 -3.97 -7.12
C CYS A 254 2.23 -5.38 -7.05
N ASP A 255 1.64 -6.27 -6.25
CA ASP A 255 2.11 -7.64 -6.07
C ASP A 255 1.84 -8.43 -7.36
N LEU A 256 0.64 -8.28 -7.94
CA LEU A 256 0.27 -8.86 -9.24
C LEU A 256 1.16 -8.36 -10.39
N ALA A 257 1.49 -7.07 -10.39
CA ALA A 257 2.33 -6.46 -11.43
C ALA A 257 3.83 -6.79 -11.26
N CYS A 258 4.24 -7.36 -10.11
CA CYS A 258 5.65 -7.52 -9.78
C CYS A 258 6.28 -8.68 -10.55
N GLN A 259 7.19 -8.35 -11.47
CA GLN A 259 7.86 -9.34 -12.30
C GLN A 259 8.95 -10.13 -11.57
N THR A 260 9.34 -9.67 -10.38
CA THR A 260 10.18 -10.44 -9.44
C THR A 260 9.34 -11.11 -8.36
N ASP A 261 8.01 -11.10 -8.46
CA ASP A 261 7.07 -11.75 -7.55
C ASP A 261 7.27 -11.35 -6.08
N LEU A 262 7.46 -10.05 -5.83
CA LEU A 262 7.66 -9.55 -4.48
C LEU A 262 6.32 -9.41 -3.73
N PRO A 263 6.26 -9.81 -2.44
CA PRO A 263 5.11 -9.56 -1.57
C PRO A 263 5.14 -8.10 -1.08
N ILE A 264 4.97 -7.15 -2.01
CA ILE A 264 5.18 -5.72 -1.78
C ILE A 264 4.27 -5.18 -0.68
N GLU A 265 2.99 -5.56 -0.69
CA GLU A 265 2.04 -5.13 0.32
C GLU A 265 2.48 -5.53 1.73
N SER A 266 2.89 -6.79 1.89
CA SER A 266 3.33 -7.33 3.18
C SER A 266 4.65 -6.73 3.66
N VAL A 267 5.50 -6.25 2.73
CA VAL A 267 6.70 -5.45 3.04
C VAL A 267 6.32 -4.07 3.57
N TRP A 268 5.24 -3.46 3.06
CA TRP A 268 4.73 -2.20 3.59
C TRP A 268 4.09 -2.34 4.96
N GLU A 269 3.37 -3.42 5.23
CA GLU A 269 2.87 -3.72 6.58
C GLU A 269 4.02 -3.76 7.59
N GLU A 270 5.06 -4.55 7.31
CA GLU A 270 6.22 -4.67 8.20
C GLU A 270 6.93 -3.33 8.41
N MET A 271 7.09 -2.54 7.34
CA MET A 271 7.66 -1.20 7.44
C MET A 271 6.82 -0.26 8.32
N ARG A 272 5.49 -0.36 8.31
CA ARG A 272 4.64 0.48 9.16
C ARG A 272 4.87 0.20 10.65
N GLY A 273 5.04 -1.07 11.03
CA GLY A 273 5.42 -1.43 12.39
C GLY A 273 6.81 -0.92 12.78
N GLU A 274 7.78 -1.00 11.87
CA GLU A 274 9.12 -0.44 12.11
C GLU A 274 9.14 1.07 12.29
N LEU A 275 8.26 1.78 11.58
CA LEU A 275 8.19 3.23 11.60
C LEU A 275 7.41 3.73 12.82
N VAL A 276 6.24 3.16 13.09
CA VAL A 276 5.32 3.68 14.12
C VAL A 276 5.42 2.88 15.43
N ALA A 277 5.21 1.57 15.41
CA ALA A 277 5.15 0.76 16.64
C ALA A 277 6.47 0.78 17.43
N ARG A 278 7.61 0.83 16.74
CA ARG A 278 8.94 0.95 17.37
C ARG A 278 9.32 2.38 17.76
N GLY A 279 8.36 3.31 17.73
CA GLY A 279 8.49 4.67 18.24
C GLY A 279 9.44 5.57 17.45
N LYS A 280 9.69 5.29 16.16
CA LYS A 280 10.60 6.08 15.33
C LYS A 280 9.92 7.31 14.71
N PHE A 281 8.65 7.19 14.37
CA PHE A 281 7.82 8.20 13.71
C PHE A 281 6.38 8.12 14.23
N HIS A 282 5.59 9.14 13.92
CA HIS A 282 4.18 9.17 14.30
C HIS A 282 3.29 8.62 13.19
N THR A 283 2.05 8.29 13.55
CA THR A 283 0.99 8.02 12.58
C THR A 283 0.17 9.29 12.35
N PHE A 284 -0.69 9.29 11.32
CA PHE A 284 -1.64 10.38 11.13
C PHE A 284 -2.51 10.59 12.38
N PRO A 285 -2.64 11.83 12.88
CA PRO A 285 -3.33 12.11 14.14
C PRO A 285 -4.76 11.56 14.27
N PRO A 286 -5.60 11.47 13.22
CA PRO A 286 -6.92 10.84 13.34
C PRO A 286 -6.89 9.37 13.81
N PHE A 287 -5.79 8.65 13.64
CA PHE A 287 -5.65 7.30 14.22
C PHE A 287 -5.45 7.31 15.74
N GLU A 288 -4.98 8.42 16.33
CA GLU A 288 -4.98 8.58 17.78
C GLU A 288 -6.40 8.78 18.31
N MET A 289 -7.25 9.50 17.57
CA MET A 289 -8.67 9.66 17.88
C MET A 289 -9.39 8.31 17.87
N MET A 290 -9.20 7.53 16.80
CA MET A 290 -9.75 6.17 16.71
C MET A 290 -9.25 5.26 17.84
N GLY A 291 -7.97 5.37 18.20
CA GLY A 291 -7.39 4.60 19.29
C GLY A 291 -7.98 4.95 20.66
N ALA A 292 -8.17 6.24 20.93
CA ALA A 292 -8.76 6.71 22.18
C ALA A 292 -10.26 6.33 22.29
N SER A 293 -11.01 6.43 21.18
CA SER A 293 -12.37 5.89 21.08
C SER A 293 -12.41 4.39 21.38
N TYR A 294 -11.47 3.62 20.81
CA TYR A 294 -11.40 2.18 21.03
C TYR A 294 -11.08 1.82 22.48
N ASP A 295 -10.20 2.57 23.14
CA ASP A 295 -9.88 2.36 24.55
C ASP A 295 -11.06 2.64 25.50
N LEU A 296 -12.05 3.43 25.09
CA LEU A 296 -13.26 3.70 25.85
C LEU A 296 -14.41 2.75 25.49
N GLU A 297 -14.71 2.64 24.19
CA GLU A 297 -15.96 2.06 23.69
C GLU A 297 -15.75 0.87 22.74
N ASN A 298 -14.52 0.36 22.62
CA ASN A 298 -14.15 -0.78 21.76
C ASN A 298 -14.45 -0.58 20.25
N ASN A 299 -14.71 0.66 19.80
CA ASN A 299 -14.94 1.01 18.39
C ASN A 299 -14.22 2.31 18.00
N ILE A 300 -14.22 2.64 16.72
CA ILE A 300 -13.45 3.77 16.16
C ILE A 300 -14.29 5.03 15.87
N TRP A 301 -15.58 5.02 16.18
CA TRP A 301 -16.55 6.04 15.77
C TRP A 301 -17.06 6.90 16.94
N ALA A 302 -16.54 6.71 18.16
CA ALA A 302 -17.06 7.33 19.38
C ALA A 302 -18.58 7.11 19.56
N GLY A 303 -19.05 5.92 19.23
CA GLY A 303 -20.39 5.43 19.58
C GLY A 303 -20.34 4.66 20.89
N PHE A 304 -21.38 4.70 21.71
CA PHE A 304 -21.42 3.90 22.93
C PHE A 304 -21.42 2.40 22.60
N ALA A 305 -20.66 1.61 23.35
CA ALA A 305 -20.64 0.15 23.20
C ALA A 305 -22.02 -0.46 23.47
N ALA A 306 -22.83 0.17 24.33
CA ALA A 306 -24.18 -0.26 24.65
C ALA A 306 -25.14 -0.20 23.45
N ASP A 307 -24.93 0.75 22.53
CA ASP A 307 -25.80 1.00 21.37
C ASP A 307 -25.43 0.15 20.15
N ARG A 308 -24.40 -0.71 20.26
CA ARG A 308 -23.85 -1.45 19.13
C ARG A 308 -24.89 -2.31 18.41
N SER A 309 -25.90 -2.80 19.13
CA SER A 309 -26.93 -3.69 18.60
C SER A 309 -28.16 -2.96 18.06
N ALA A 310 -28.18 -1.61 18.05
CA ALA A 310 -29.34 -0.81 17.65
C ALA A 310 -29.77 -0.99 16.18
N TRP A 311 -28.91 -1.54 15.33
CA TRP A 311 -29.23 -1.82 13.92
C TRP A 311 -29.97 -3.14 13.71
N LEU A 312 -29.99 -4.04 14.69
CA LEU A 312 -30.52 -5.40 14.54
C LEU A 312 -32.06 -5.38 14.42
N PRO A 313 -32.64 -5.95 13.35
CA PRO A 313 -34.10 -6.04 13.21
C PRO A 313 -34.70 -6.93 14.31
N GLY A 314 -35.82 -6.49 14.92
CA GLY A 314 -36.42 -7.19 16.07
C GLY A 314 -36.96 -8.60 15.77
N ASP A 315 -37.16 -8.93 14.50
CA ASP A 315 -37.60 -10.25 14.03
C ASP A 315 -36.43 -11.20 13.71
N VAL A 316 -35.18 -10.74 13.89
CA VAL A 316 -33.96 -11.55 13.83
C VAL A 316 -33.52 -11.85 15.26
N LYS A 317 -33.38 -13.14 15.60
CA LYS A 317 -33.00 -13.60 16.95
C LYS A 317 -31.71 -14.40 16.90
N PRO A 318 -30.54 -13.76 17.09
CA PRO A 318 -29.27 -14.46 17.13
C PRO A 318 -29.18 -15.39 18.36
N LEU A 319 -28.39 -16.46 18.22
CA LEU A 319 -28.04 -17.34 19.31
C LEU A 319 -27.02 -16.68 20.25
N GLU A 320 -27.05 -17.05 21.53
CA GLU A 320 -25.99 -16.61 22.46
C GLU A 320 -24.67 -17.37 22.26
N ARG A 321 -24.74 -18.64 21.85
CA ARG A 321 -23.60 -19.53 21.59
C ARG A 321 -23.91 -20.47 20.44
N GLY A 322 -22.89 -20.84 19.68
CA GLY A 322 -23.05 -21.69 18.50
C GLY A 322 -21.84 -21.65 17.57
N PRO A 323 -21.72 -22.64 16.67
CA PRO A 323 -20.56 -22.79 15.80
C PRO A 323 -20.50 -21.75 14.67
N VAL A 324 -21.62 -21.16 14.29
CA VAL A 324 -21.70 -20.15 13.23
C VAL A 324 -21.90 -18.78 13.87
N GLY A 325 -21.02 -17.83 13.56
CA GLY A 325 -21.10 -16.45 14.00
C GLY A 325 -21.26 -15.47 12.84
N TYR A 326 -21.86 -14.32 13.13
CA TYR A 326 -21.87 -13.15 12.25
C TYR A 326 -21.09 -12.00 12.90
N TRP A 327 -20.17 -11.42 12.13
CA TRP A 327 -19.36 -10.28 12.50
C TRP A 327 -19.87 -9.01 11.80
N ALA A 328 -20.49 -8.10 12.56
CA ALA A 328 -21.02 -6.87 11.98
C ALA A 328 -19.90 -5.85 11.70
N GLY A 329 -18.93 -5.72 12.60
CA GLY A 329 -17.87 -4.73 12.51
C GLY A 329 -18.33 -3.33 12.97
N CYS A 330 -17.40 -2.37 13.05
CA CYS A 330 -17.70 -1.07 13.66
C CYS A 330 -18.50 -0.15 12.71
N THR A 331 -18.09 0.01 11.46
CA THR A 331 -18.76 0.91 10.52
C THR A 331 -20.19 0.49 10.24
N ALA A 332 -20.44 -0.82 10.06
CA ALA A 332 -21.80 -1.31 9.81
C ALA A 332 -22.69 -1.28 11.06
N SER A 333 -22.14 -1.22 12.28
CA SER A 333 -22.94 -1.06 13.50
C SER A 333 -23.32 0.40 13.78
N TYR A 334 -22.44 1.35 13.47
CA TYR A 334 -22.59 2.75 13.89
C TYR A 334 -22.93 3.73 12.76
N VAL A 335 -22.56 3.44 11.51
CA VAL A 335 -22.66 4.38 10.38
C VAL A 335 -23.48 3.80 9.23
N GLU A 336 -23.01 2.72 8.60
CA GLU A 336 -23.62 2.09 7.41
C GLU A 336 -24.46 0.87 7.83
N ARG A 337 -25.59 1.14 8.51
CA ARG A 337 -26.41 0.10 9.15
C ARG A 337 -27.12 -0.83 8.17
N ASP A 338 -27.35 -0.37 6.96
CA ASP A 338 -27.92 -1.14 5.86
C ASP A 338 -27.09 -2.39 5.53
N ILE A 339 -25.77 -2.32 5.63
CA ILE A 339 -24.84 -3.45 5.42
C ILE A 339 -25.15 -4.59 6.40
N ALA A 340 -25.17 -4.27 7.71
CA ALA A 340 -25.39 -5.27 8.72
C ALA A 340 -26.82 -5.80 8.71
N ARG A 341 -27.81 -4.93 8.47
CA ARG A 341 -29.20 -5.33 8.27
C ARG A 341 -29.36 -6.25 7.06
N GLY A 342 -28.73 -5.94 5.93
CA GLY A 342 -28.78 -6.77 4.74
C GLY A 342 -28.16 -8.15 4.97
N ALA A 343 -27.00 -8.20 5.63
CA ALA A 343 -26.30 -9.45 5.91
C ALA A 343 -27.11 -10.40 6.82
N VAL A 344 -27.77 -9.88 7.88
CA VAL A 344 -28.61 -10.73 8.73
C VAL A 344 -29.89 -11.20 8.05
N ARG A 345 -30.37 -10.48 7.02
CA ARG A 345 -31.49 -10.93 6.18
C ARG A 345 -31.09 -12.10 5.30
N ILE A 346 -29.90 -12.06 4.71
CA ILE A 346 -29.33 -13.21 3.98
C ILE A 346 -29.25 -14.44 4.89
N LEU A 347 -28.74 -14.27 6.12
CA LEU A 347 -28.65 -15.36 7.10
C LEU A 347 -30.03 -15.91 7.48
N LYS A 348 -30.98 -15.03 7.81
CA LYS A 348 -32.33 -15.42 8.23
C LYS A 348 -33.10 -16.13 7.10
N GLU A 349 -33.21 -15.51 5.92
CA GLU A 349 -33.94 -16.08 4.79
C GLU A 349 -33.24 -17.32 4.22
N GLY A 350 -31.92 -17.43 4.40
CA GLY A 350 -31.14 -18.62 4.11
C GLY A 350 -31.33 -19.78 5.10
N GLY A 351 -32.06 -19.57 6.20
CA GLY A 351 -32.25 -20.57 7.26
C GLY A 351 -30.98 -20.88 8.05
N VAL A 352 -30.09 -19.90 8.23
CA VAL A 352 -28.83 -20.05 8.95
C VAL A 352 -28.98 -19.50 10.37
N ASP A 353 -28.95 -20.37 11.36
CA ASP A 353 -28.84 -19.96 12.77
C ASP A 353 -27.43 -19.46 13.06
N PHE A 354 -27.30 -18.28 13.68
CA PHE A 354 -26.02 -17.64 13.91
C PHE A 354 -25.92 -16.96 15.26
N VAL A 355 -24.70 -16.86 15.78
CA VAL A 355 -24.33 -16.06 16.95
C VAL A 355 -24.01 -14.64 16.52
N TYR A 356 -24.55 -13.65 17.23
CA TYR A 356 -24.10 -12.27 17.13
C TYR A 356 -23.49 -11.86 18.47
N LEU A 357 -22.28 -11.30 18.40
CA LEU A 357 -21.50 -10.90 19.58
C LEU A 357 -22.09 -9.69 20.31
N GLY A 358 -22.97 -8.91 19.66
CA GLY A 358 -23.62 -7.75 20.27
C GLY A 358 -22.61 -6.80 20.89
N ASN A 359 -22.86 -6.41 22.13
CA ASN A 359 -22.03 -5.45 22.86
C ASN A 359 -20.65 -6.01 23.27
N ASP A 360 -20.41 -7.32 23.13
CA ASP A 360 -19.08 -7.91 23.34
C ASP A 360 -18.18 -7.78 22.11
N GLU A 361 -18.75 -7.48 20.94
CA GLU A 361 -18.01 -7.29 19.70
C GLU A 361 -17.17 -5.99 19.76
N ALA A 362 -15.85 -6.13 19.57
CA ALA A 362 -14.95 -4.99 19.43
C ALA A 362 -14.55 -4.77 17.97
N CYS A 363 -13.90 -3.64 17.67
CA CYS A 363 -13.28 -3.41 16.37
C CYS A 363 -12.35 -4.59 16.00
N CYS A 364 -12.34 -4.99 14.71
CA CYS A 364 -11.43 -6.03 14.23
C CYS A 364 -9.95 -5.63 14.33
N GLY A 365 -9.66 -4.32 14.47
CA GLY A 365 -8.33 -3.77 14.63
C GLY A 365 -7.64 -3.34 13.33
N VAL A 366 -8.29 -3.49 12.17
CA VAL A 366 -7.70 -3.13 10.86
C VAL A 366 -7.12 -1.71 10.78
N PRO A 367 -7.74 -0.65 11.35
CA PRO A 367 -7.16 0.68 11.30
C PRO A 367 -5.85 0.78 12.09
N PHE A 368 -5.71 0.02 13.17
CA PHE A 368 -4.52 0.01 14.02
C PHE A 368 -3.38 -0.77 13.37
N LEU A 369 -3.67 -1.89 12.73
CA LEU A 369 -2.68 -2.62 11.94
C LEU A 369 -2.11 -1.73 10.83
N MET A 370 -3.00 -1.08 10.06
CA MET A 370 -2.62 -0.29 8.89
C MET A 370 -1.97 1.06 9.24
N SER A 371 -2.23 1.61 10.42
CA SER A 371 -1.56 2.82 10.92
C SER A 371 -0.26 2.53 11.68
N GLY A 372 0.10 1.25 11.86
CA GLY A 372 1.28 0.86 12.63
C GLY A 372 1.10 0.97 14.15
N LYS A 373 -0.13 1.16 14.66
CA LYS A 373 -0.48 1.13 16.09
C LYS A 373 -0.65 -0.31 16.58
N TRP A 374 0.40 -1.12 16.44
CA TRP A 374 0.34 -2.56 16.64
C TRP A 374 -0.02 -3.01 18.06
N ASP A 375 0.28 -2.20 19.08
CA ASP A 375 -0.14 -2.50 20.46
C ASP A 375 -1.67 -2.53 20.60
N LEU A 376 -2.38 -1.60 19.95
CA LEU A 376 -3.85 -1.59 19.92
C LEU A 376 -4.41 -2.72 19.07
N PHE A 377 -3.72 -3.07 17.97
CA PHE A 377 -4.09 -4.21 17.15
C PHE A 377 -3.99 -5.52 17.95
N GLU A 378 -2.89 -5.74 18.66
CA GLU A 378 -2.70 -6.90 19.53
C GLU A 378 -3.76 -6.95 20.64
N LYS A 379 -4.07 -5.81 21.26
CA LYS A 379 -5.15 -5.71 22.26
C LYS A 379 -6.51 -6.14 21.67
N ALA A 380 -6.86 -5.67 20.48
CA ALA A 380 -8.08 -6.05 19.78
C ALA A 380 -8.12 -7.54 19.43
N LEU A 381 -7.02 -8.06 18.87
CA LEU A 381 -6.88 -9.46 18.53
C LEU A 381 -7.09 -10.36 19.76
N ARG A 382 -6.37 -10.11 20.86
CA ARG A 382 -6.48 -10.91 22.09
C ARG A 382 -7.88 -10.88 22.70
N ARG A 383 -8.58 -9.76 22.61
CA ARG A 383 -9.97 -9.63 23.07
C ARG A 383 -10.89 -10.46 22.17
N ASN A 384 -10.82 -10.26 20.86
CA ASN A 384 -11.73 -10.88 19.90
C ASN A 384 -11.57 -12.40 19.84
N ILE A 385 -10.34 -12.93 19.87
CA ILE A 385 -10.08 -14.38 19.93
C ILE A 385 -10.77 -14.99 21.15
N ARG A 386 -10.62 -14.35 22.31
CA ARG A 386 -11.23 -14.82 23.56
C ARG A 386 -12.76 -14.85 23.46
N THR A 387 -13.37 -13.75 23.02
CA THR A 387 -14.83 -13.65 22.94
C THR A 387 -15.41 -14.65 21.95
N LEU A 388 -14.81 -14.81 20.76
CA LEU A 388 -15.26 -15.79 19.76
C LEU A 388 -15.22 -17.22 20.32
N ARG A 389 -14.13 -17.58 21.02
CA ARG A 389 -13.99 -18.88 21.66
C ARG A 389 -15.01 -19.11 22.77
N GLU A 390 -15.25 -18.11 23.63
CA GLU A 390 -16.25 -18.18 24.70
C GLU A 390 -17.69 -18.34 24.17
N ARG A 391 -17.93 -17.81 22.97
CA ARG A 391 -19.20 -17.94 22.25
C ARG A 391 -19.31 -19.22 21.42
N GLY A 392 -18.24 -20.02 21.34
CA GLY A 392 -18.20 -21.30 20.64
C GLY A 392 -18.16 -21.20 19.11
N VAL A 393 -17.81 -20.03 18.57
CA VAL A 393 -17.79 -19.78 17.12
C VAL A 393 -16.63 -20.49 16.46
N ARG A 394 -16.90 -21.21 15.36
CA ARG A 394 -15.91 -21.90 14.52
C ARG A 394 -15.91 -21.40 13.08
N THR A 395 -17.07 -20.99 12.57
CA THR A 395 -17.20 -20.33 11.27
C THR A 395 -17.77 -18.94 11.48
N LEU A 396 -17.11 -17.91 10.96
CA LEU A 396 -17.48 -16.52 11.14
C LEU A 396 -17.73 -15.86 9.79
N TYR A 397 -18.95 -15.36 9.59
CA TYR A 397 -19.30 -14.57 8.40
C TYR A 397 -19.11 -13.08 8.67
N ALA A 398 -18.28 -12.42 7.87
CA ALA A 398 -18.10 -10.98 7.90
C ALA A 398 -18.68 -10.33 6.63
N SER A 399 -19.33 -9.18 6.79
CA SER A 399 -19.87 -8.38 5.67
C SER A 399 -18.89 -7.32 5.16
N CYS A 400 -17.93 -6.91 5.99
CA CYS A 400 -16.91 -5.93 5.63
C CYS A 400 -15.61 -6.62 5.17
N PRO A 401 -15.13 -6.40 3.93
CA PRO A 401 -13.83 -6.88 3.43
C PRO A 401 -12.64 -6.53 4.31
N GLY A 402 -12.62 -5.34 4.94
CA GLY A 402 -11.57 -4.96 5.89
C GLY A 402 -11.58 -5.79 7.18
N CYS A 403 -12.76 -6.15 7.68
CA CYS A 403 -12.89 -7.09 8.80
C CYS A 403 -12.50 -8.49 8.35
N TRP A 404 -12.99 -8.93 7.18
CA TRP A 404 -12.70 -10.23 6.60
C TRP A 404 -11.19 -10.46 6.46
N VAL A 405 -10.43 -9.59 5.78
CA VAL A 405 -8.97 -9.79 5.58
C VAL A 405 -8.22 -9.85 6.91
N THR A 406 -8.68 -9.07 7.88
CA THR A 406 -8.09 -9.00 9.22
C THR A 406 -8.32 -10.27 10.00
N LEU A 407 -9.56 -10.77 10.03
CA LEU A 407 -9.93 -11.97 10.77
C LEU A 407 -9.44 -13.24 10.04
N ALA A 408 -9.51 -13.28 8.70
CA ALA A 408 -9.14 -14.45 7.90
C ALA A 408 -7.63 -14.66 7.77
N HIS A 409 -6.87 -13.56 7.59
CA HIS A 409 -5.42 -13.61 7.34
C HIS A 409 -4.60 -13.05 8.50
N HIS A 410 -4.79 -11.76 8.83
CA HIS A 410 -3.90 -11.11 9.80
C HIS A 410 -3.99 -11.72 11.20
N TYR A 411 -5.17 -12.15 11.65
CA TYR A 411 -5.33 -12.82 12.94
C TYR A 411 -4.61 -14.16 12.98
N ARG A 412 -4.65 -14.94 11.90
CA ARG A 412 -3.90 -16.20 11.79
C ARG A 412 -2.40 -15.97 11.94
N ASP A 413 -1.87 -15.02 11.17
CA ASP A 413 -0.43 -14.71 11.17
C ASP A 413 0.04 -14.18 12.53
N TRP A 414 -0.75 -13.30 13.15
CA TRP A 414 -0.40 -12.69 14.42
C TRP A 414 -0.65 -13.62 15.62
N ALA A 415 -1.70 -14.44 15.60
CA ALA A 415 -1.91 -15.47 16.60
C ALA A 415 -0.72 -16.43 16.64
N GLY A 416 -0.22 -16.85 15.46
CA GLY A 416 1.00 -17.64 15.35
C GLY A 416 2.23 -16.96 15.97
N LYS A 417 2.44 -15.67 15.70
CA LYS A 417 3.53 -14.87 16.30
C LYS A 417 3.41 -14.75 17.82
N LEU A 418 2.20 -14.74 18.36
CA LEU A 418 1.90 -14.53 19.78
C LEU A 418 1.68 -15.84 20.56
N GLY A 419 1.76 -17.00 19.91
CA GLY A 419 1.48 -18.30 20.52
C GLY A 419 0.01 -18.48 20.95
N LEU A 420 -0.91 -17.84 20.23
CA LEU A 420 -2.35 -17.96 20.45
C LEU A 420 -2.96 -18.97 19.47
N GLU A 421 -3.97 -19.70 19.91
CA GLU A 421 -4.76 -20.57 19.03
C GLU A 421 -5.78 -19.73 18.24
N TRP A 422 -5.84 -19.98 16.93
CA TRP A 422 -6.83 -19.39 16.02
C TRP A 422 -7.36 -20.49 15.09
N ASP A 423 -8.56 -20.99 15.40
CA ASP A 423 -9.24 -22.10 14.74
C ASP A 423 -10.55 -21.69 14.05
N VAL A 424 -10.80 -20.38 13.93
CA VAL A 424 -11.99 -19.83 13.30
C VAL A 424 -11.80 -19.73 11.79
N GLU A 425 -12.66 -20.40 11.04
CA GLU A 425 -12.80 -20.21 9.59
C GLU A 425 -13.61 -18.94 9.32
N VAL A 426 -13.03 -18.00 8.57
CA VAL A 426 -13.68 -16.72 8.28
C VAL A 426 -14.07 -16.68 6.82
N LYS A 427 -15.35 -16.47 6.56
CA LYS A 427 -15.94 -16.33 5.23
C LYS A 427 -16.58 -14.96 5.05
N HIS A 428 -16.67 -14.49 3.83
CA HIS A 428 -17.39 -13.29 3.49
C HIS A 428 -18.89 -13.60 3.26
N ILE A 429 -19.78 -12.69 3.61
CA ILE A 429 -21.23 -12.89 3.47
C ILE A 429 -21.66 -13.17 2.02
N SER A 430 -20.92 -12.66 1.04
CA SER A 430 -21.18 -12.91 -0.39
C SER A 430 -20.96 -14.38 -0.78
N GLU A 431 -20.01 -15.06 -0.15
CA GLU A 431 -19.77 -16.50 -0.39
C GLU A 431 -20.97 -17.30 0.07
N LEU A 432 -21.45 -17.04 1.30
CA LEU A 432 -22.66 -17.66 1.83
C LEU A 432 -23.87 -17.37 0.95
N ALA A 433 -24.07 -16.12 0.53
CA ALA A 433 -25.18 -15.76 -0.34
C ALA A 433 -25.14 -16.54 -1.66
N ALA A 434 -23.96 -16.70 -2.26
CA ALA A 434 -23.78 -17.48 -3.48
C ALA A 434 -24.06 -18.98 -3.27
N GLU A 435 -23.60 -19.56 -2.16
CA GLU A 435 -23.92 -20.93 -1.76
C GLU A 435 -25.44 -21.12 -1.60
N LEU A 436 -26.12 -20.21 -0.87
CA LEU A 436 -27.56 -20.32 -0.62
C LEU A 436 -28.41 -20.14 -1.89
N VAL A 437 -28.00 -19.27 -2.82
CA VAL A 437 -28.65 -19.13 -4.14
C VAL A 437 -28.50 -20.42 -4.94
N ARG A 438 -27.28 -20.98 -4.99
CA ARG A 438 -26.98 -22.23 -5.70
C ARG A 438 -27.78 -23.42 -5.16
N ASP A 439 -27.94 -23.48 -3.85
CA ASP A 439 -28.73 -24.50 -3.14
C ASP A 439 -30.25 -24.28 -3.25
N GLY A 440 -30.71 -23.17 -3.84
CA GLY A 440 -32.13 -22.81 -3.92
C GLY A 440 -32.78 -22.47 -2.57
N LYS A 441 -31.97 -22.20 -1.54
CA LYS A 441 -32.39 -21.79 -0.19
C LYS A 441 -32.67 -20.29 -0.12
N LEU A 442 -31.92 -19.48 -0.85
CA LEU A 442 -32.17 -18.04 -0.95
C LEU A 442 -33.02 -17.74 -2.19
N ARG A 443 -34.31 -17.41 -1.99
CA ARG A 443 -35.26 -17.14 -3.08
C ARG A 443 -35.66 -15.67 -3.08
N PHE A 444 -35.37 -14.99 -4.18
CA PHE A 444 -35.76 -13.58 -4.35
C PHE A 444 -37.26 -13.46 -4.54
N GLN A 445 -37.88 -12.58 -3.75
CA GLN A 445 -39.32 -12.38 -3.69
C GLN A 445 -39.79 -11.24 -4.62
N ARG A 446 -38.89 -10.29 -4.94
CA ARG A 446 -39.20 -9.10 -5.74
C ARG A 446 -38.09 -8.84 -6.76
N PRO A 447 -38.44 -8.33 -7.95
CA PRO A 447 -37.44 -7.83 -8.88
C PRO A 447 -36.79 -6.54 -8.35
N VAL A 448 -35.54 -6.32 -8.76
CA VAL A 448 -34.81 -5.06 -8.57
C VAL A 448 -34.46 -4.52 -9.95
N ASP A 449 -35.40 -3.79 -10.55
CA ASP A 449 -35.26 -3.24 -11.91
C ASP A 449 -34.26 -2.08 -11.93
N MET A 450 -32.98 -2.41 -12.05
CA MET A 450 -31.87 -1.46 -12.02
C MET A 450 -30.67 -1.98 -12.79
N LYS A 451 -30.02 -1.10 -13.55
CA LYS A 451 -28.72 -1.38 -14.15
C LYS A 451 -27.59 -1.02 -13.18
N VAL A 452 -26.80 -2.00 -12.78
CA VAL A 452 -25.73 -1.82 -11.80
C VAL A 452 -24.37 -2.22 -12.35
N THR A 453 -23.32 -1.59 -11.84
CA THR A 453 -21.95 -2.04 -12.03
C THR A 453 -21.32 -2.46 -10.70
N TRP A 454 -20.25 -3.26 -10.76
CA TRP A 454 -19.63 -3.85 -9.57
C TRP A 454 -18.24 -3.30 -9.29
N HIS A 455 -18.02 -2.81 -8.07
CA HIS A 455 -16.70 -2.45 -7.58
C HIS A 455 -16.10 -3.57 -6.73
N ASP A 456 -15.05 -4.21 -7.25
CA ASP A 456 -14.28 -5.25 -6.56
C ASP A 456 -13.48 -4.70 -5.37
N PRO A 457 -13.84 -5.01 -4.12
CA PRO A 457 -13.08 -4.55 -2.98
C PRO A 457 -11.75 -5.31 -2.89
N CYS A 458 -10.64 -4.57 -2.79
CA CYS A 458 -9.31 -5.17 -2.84
C CYS A 458 -9.06 -6.23 -1.75
N HIS A 459 -9.68 -6.08 -0.57
CA HIS A 459 -9.48 -6.99 0.56
C HIS A 459 -10.17 -8.35 0.43
N ILE A 460 -11.25 -8.53 -0.34
CA ILE A 460 -11.80 -9.87 -0.60
C ILE A 460 -11.37 -10.40 -1.96
N GLY A 461 -11.17 -9.51 -2.95
CA GLY A 461 -10.66 -9.86 -4.26
C GLY A 461 -9.18 -10.21 -4.24
N ARG A 462 -8.30 -9.20 -4.21
CA ARG A 462 -6.85 -9.42 -4.38
C ARG A 462 -6.17 -10.13 -3.21
N HIS A 463 -6.77 -10.12 -2.03
CA HIS A 463 -6.27 -10.88 -0.88
C HIS A 463 -6.93 -12.26 -0.75
N GLY A 464 -8.18 -12.44 -1.20
CA GLY A 464 -8.96 -13.65 -0.95
C GLY A 464 -9.39 -14.46 -2.18
N GLY A 465 -9.26 -13.92 -3.39
CA GLY A 465 -9.71 -14.55 -4.62
C GLY A 465 -11.24 -14.54 -4.82
N ILE A 466 -11.99 -13.83 -3.97
CA ILE A 466 -13.45 -13.79 -4.01
C ILE A 466 -13.88 -12.72 -5.01
N TYR A 467 -14.37 -13.17 -6.17
CA TYR A 467 -14.74 -12.32 -7.30
C TYR A 467 -16.07 -12.71 -7.90
N GLU A 468 -16.32 -14.00 -8.10
CA GLU A 468 -17.51 -14.47 -8.80
C GLU A 468 -18.72 -14.62 -7.88
N GLU A 469 -18.51 -14.93 -6.61
CA GLU A 469 -19.56 -15.12 -5.61
C GLU A 469 -20.55 -13.95 -5.55
N PRO A 470 -20.12 -12.68 -5.35
CA PRO A 470 -21.05 -11.56 -5.39
C PRO A 470 -21.74 -11.41 -6.76
N ARG A 471 -21.03 -11.64 -7.86
CA ARG A 471 -21.59 -11.53 -9.23
C ARG A 471 -22.65 -12.59 -9.51
N GLN A 472 -22.44 -13.82 -9.04
CA GLN A 472 -23.41 -14.93 -9.16
C GLN A 472 -24.71 -14.55 -8.48
N VAL A 473 -24.64 -13.98 -7.28
CA VAL A 473 -25.82 -13.53 -6.53
C VAL A 473 -26.52 -12.38 -7.25
N LEU A 474 -25.79 -11.34 -7.67
CA LEU A 474 -26.38 -10.20 -8.38
C LEU A 474 -27.08 -10.63 -9.68
N ARG A 475 -26.46 -11.51 -10.49
CA ARG A 475 -27.08 -12.04 -11.73
C ARG A 475 -28.31 -12.89 -11.47
N ALA A 476 -28.46 -13.45 -10.28
CA ALA A 476 -29.62 -14.28 -9.92
C ALA A 476 -30.82 -13.43 -9.47
N ILE A 477 -30.65 -12.14 -9.16
CA ILE A 477 -31.73 -11.24 -8.77
C ILE A 477 -32.57 -10.90 -10.01
N PRO A 478 -33.89 -11.19 -10.01
CA PRO A 478 -34.76 -10.82 -11.13
C PRO A 478 -34.77 -9.30 -11.36
N GLY A 479 -34.75 -8.85 -12.62
CA GLY A 479 -34.79 -7.43 -12.99
C GLY A 479 -33.44 -6.69 -12.90
N LEU A 480 -32.43 -7.26 -12.21
CA LEU A 480 -31.14 -6.61 -12.04
C LEU A 480 -30.21 -6.88 -13.23
N GLU A 481 -29.74 -5.83 -13.91
CA GLU A 481 -28.76 -5.93 -14.99
C GLU A 481 -27.35 -5.58 -14.45
N LEU A 482 -26.42 -6.56 -14.45
CA LEU A 482 -25.03 -6.33 -14.08
C LEU A 482 -24.17 -6.04 -15.31
N VAL A 483 -23.52 -4.87 -15.32
CA VAL A 483 -22.50 -4.47 -16.32
C VAL A 483 -21.12 -4.27 -15.68
N GLU A 484 -20.08 -4.85 -16.27
CA GLU A 484 -18.72 -4.74 -15.74
C GLU A 484 -18.05 -3.43 -16.15
N MET A 485 -17.24 -2.87 -15.25
CA MET A 485 -16.27 -1.82 -15.57
C MET A 485 -15.08 -2.40 -16.35
N GLU A 486 -14.35 -1.53 -17.06
CA GLU A 486 -13.12 -1.89 -17.81
C GLU A 486 -12.13 -2.66 -16.93
N HIS A 487 -11.85 -2.12 -15.74
CA HIS A 487 -11.04 -2.73 -14.71
C HIS A 487 -11.95 -3.40 -13.69
N ASN A 488 -11.98 -4.73 -13.75
CA ASN A 488 -12.69 -5.60 -12.83
C ASN A 488 -11.76 -6.71 -12.31
N ARG A 489 -12.25 -7.47 -11.32
CA ARG A 489 -11.54 -8.55 -10.65
C ARG A 489 -10.16 -8.12 -10.12
N GLU A 490 -9.10 -8.87 -10.42
CA GLU A 490 -7.73 -8.58 -10.00
C GLU A 490 -7.20 -7.24 -10.54
N GLU A 491 -7.74 -6.78 -11.68
CA GLU A 491 -7.37 -5.50 -12.28
C GLU A 491 -8.13 -4.30 -11.70
N GLY A 492 -9.16 -4.52 -10.88
CA GLY A 492 -9.99 -3.47 -10.28
C GLY A 492 -9.19 -2.36 -9.58
N LEU A 493 -9.55 -1.10 -9.88
CA LEU A 493 -8.90 0.07 -9.28
C LEU A 493 -9.31 0.23 -7.81
N CYS A 494 -8.36 0.64 -6.96
CA CYS A 494 -8.63 0.92 -5.55
C CYS A 494 -9.52 2.17 -5.40
N CYS A 495 -10.46 2.17 -4.44
CA CYS A 495 -11.31 3.32 -4.12
C CYS A 495 -10.54 4.52 -3.52
N GLY A 496 -9.38 4.28 -2.88
CA GLY A 496 -8.55 5.32 -2.23
C GLY A 496 -8.72 5.44 -0.71
N SER A 497 -9.68 4.73 -0.12
CA SER A 497 -9.81 4.63 1.34
C SER A 497 -8.75 3.67 1.92
N VAL A 498 -8.35 3.71 3.20
CA VAL A 498 -8.63 4.70 4.27
C VAL A 498 -7.41 5.59 4.50
N LEU A 499 -6.20 5.05 4.37
CA LEU A 499 -4.95 5.76 4.71
C LEU A 499 -4.73 6.99 3.82
N THR A 500 -5.02 6.89 2.52
CA THR A 500 -4.94 8.06 1.63
C THR A 500 -6.01 9.09 1.95
N LEU A 501 -7.22 8.64 2.34
CA LEU A 501 -8.30 9.54 2.78
C LEU A 501 -7.93 10.33 4.04
N ILE A 502 -7.32 9.68 5.04
CA ILE A 502 -6.93 10.31 6.30
C ILE A 502 -5.64 11.12 6.17
N GLY A 503 -4.64 10.58 5.48
CA GLY A 503 -3.32 11.20 5.38
C GLY A 503 -3.21 12.28 4.30
N GLU A 504 -3.96 12.16 3.21
CA GLU A 504 -3.91 13.10 2.08
C GLU A 504 -5.26 13.20 1.35
N THR A 505 -6.29 13.64 2.09
CA THR A 505 -7.69 13.76 1.62
C THR A 505 -7.80 14.51 0.30
N ARG A 506 -7.15 15.68 0.20
CA ARG A 506 -7.18 16.55 -0.98
C ARG A 506 -5.75 16.90 -1.40
N PRO A 507 -5.34 16.70 -2.67
CA PRO A 507 -6.14 16.20 -3.81
C PRO A 507 -6.07 14.67 -4.03
N THR A 508 -5.19 13.96 -3.34
CA THR A 508 -4.81 12.59 -3.72
C THR A 508 -5.94 11.59 -3.55
N SER A 509 -6.60 11.53 -2.39
CA SER A 509 -7.73 10.62 -2.17
C SER A 509 -8.89 10.87 -3.16
N GLY A 510 -9.22 12.15 -3.39
CA GLY A 510 -10.25 12.55 -4.36
C GLY A 510 -9.95 12.11 -5.77
N ARG A 511 -8.74 12.37 -6.29
CA ARG A 511 -8.33 11.92 -7.63
C ARG A 511 -8.48 10.42 -7.84
N ILE A 512 -8.21 9.63 -6.79
CA ILE A 512 -8.35 8.17 -6.84
C ILE A 512 -9.83 7.77 -6.94
N ALA A 513 -10.67 8.33 -6.07
CA ALA A 513 -12.11 8.05 -6.08
C ALA A 513 -12.77 8.51 -7.39
N SER A 514 -12.48 9.73 -7.85
CA SER A 514 -12.99 10.30 -9.09
C SER A 514 -12.66 9.42 -10.29
N ARG A 515 -11.44 8.85 -10.35
CA ARG A 515 -11.07 7.93 -11.42
C ARG A 515 -11.95 6.68 -11.43
N ARG A 516 -12.23 6.09 -10.25
CA ARG A 516 -13.11 4.91 -10.18
C ARG A 516 -14.57 5.25 -10.48
N LEU A 517 -15.06 6.39 -10.00
CA LEU A 517 -16.41 6.87 -10.29
C LEU A 517 -16.61 7.17 -11.77
N ALA A 518 -15.64 7.78 -12.44
CA ALA A 518 -15.69 8.03 -13.87
C ALA A 518 -15.80 6.72 -14.68
N GLU A 519 -15.05 5.70 -14.27
CA GLU A 519 -15.12 4.37 -14.87
C GLU A 519 -16.49 3.71 -14.64
N ALA A 520 -17.05 3.80 -13.43
CA ALA A 520 -18.38 3.30 -13.14
C ALA A 520 -19.44 3.97 -14.02
N ARG A 521 -19.36 5.30 -14.18
CA ARG A 521 -20.30 6.06 -15.04
C ARG A 521 -20.16 5.71 -16.52
N ALA A 522 -18.96 5.41 -17.00
CA ALA A 522 -18.73 5.03 -18.39
C ALA A 522 -19.48 3.75 -18.79
N THR A 523 -19.88 2.90 -17.83
CA THR A 523 -20.70 1.70 -18.08
C THR A 523 -22.18 2.02 -18.37
N GLY A 524 -22.63 3.23 -18.07
CA GLY A 524 -24.05 3.61 -18.12
C GLY A 524 -24.91 3.00 -17.01
N ALA A 525 -24.31 2.49 -15.93
CA ALA A 525 -25.03 1.99 -14.76
C ALA A 525 -25.66 3.13 -13.93
N GLU A 526 -26.79 2.83 -13.31
CA GLU A 526 -27.51 3.72 -12.37
C GLU A 526 -26.90 3.66 -10.97
N ALA A 527 -26.27 2.53 -10.62
CA ALA A 527 -25.59 2.34 -9.34
C ALA A 527 -24.28 1.58 -9.48
N VAL A 528 -23.33 1.88 -8.60
CA VAL A 528 -22.17 1.02 -8.31
C VAL A 528 -22.42 0.25 -7.01
N VAL A 529 -22.31 -1.07 -7.08
CA VAL A 529 -22.49 -1.98 -5.94
C VAL A 529 -21.12 -2.49 -5.47
N THR A 530 -20.95 -2.59 -4.15
CA THR A 530 -19.73 -3.08 -3.48
C THR A 530 -20.13 -3.72 -2.15
N THR A 531 -19.22 -4.41 -1.47
CA THR A 531 -19.46 -4.95 -0.10
C THR A 531 -18.68 -4.22 0.99
N CYS A 532 -17.82 -3.27 0.60
CA CYS A 532 -16.91 -2.63 1.55
C CYS A 532 -17.44 -1.29 2.06
N PRO A 533 -17.75 -1.18 3.38
CA PRO A 533 -18.18 0.09 3.97
C PRO A 533 -17.19 1.23 3.68
N CYS A 534 -15.88 0.96 3.73
CA CYS A 534 -14.86 1.98 3.44
C CYS A 534 -14.83 2.39 1.96
N CYS A 535 -15.17 1.49 1.04
CA CYS A 535 -15.27 1.82 -0.39
C CYS A 535 -16.56 2.58 -0.68
N GLU A 536 -17.69 2.12 -0.15
CA GLU A 536 -18.98 2.81 -0.28
C GLU A 536 -18.88 4.23 0.17
N PHE A 537 -18.38 4.40 1.40
CA PHE A 537 -18.14 5.69 2.00
C PHE A 537 -17.33 6.63 1.11
N GLN A 538 -16.16 6.16 0.68
CA GLN A 538 -15.26 6.91 -0.19
C GLN A 538 -15.96 7.30 -1.51
N LEU A 539 -16.68 6.38 -2.13
CA LEU A 539 -17.35 6.63 -3.40
C LEU A 539 -18.57 7.55 -3.24
N ARG A 540 -19.38 7.40 -2.17
CA ARG A 540 -20.54 8.25 -1.86
C ARG A 540 -20.14 9.70 -1.69
N VAL A 541 -19.13 9.95 -0.85
CA VAL A 541 -18.63 11.30 -0.56
C VAL A 541 -18.15 12.03 -1.82
N TRP A 542 -17.32 11.36 -2.62
CA TRP A 542 -16.77 11.97 -3.83
C TRP A 542 -17.83 12.09 -4.94
N ASN A 543 -18.77 11.15 -5.01
CA ASN A 543 -19.89 11.25 -5.93
C ASN A 543 -20.83 12.41 -5.58
N ALA A 544 -21.13 12.64 -4.30
CA ALA A 544 -21.91 13.78 -3.84
C ALA A 544 -21.21 15.12 -4.15
N THR A 545 -19.89 15.18 -3.97
CA THR A 545 -19.08 16.36 -4.31
C THR A 545 -19.09 16.67 -5.81
N GLU A 546 -19.14 15.63 -6.66
CA GLU A 546 -19.16 15.76 -8.11
C GLU A 546 -20.56 16.01 -8.70
N GLY A 547 -21.64 15.73 -7.95
CA GLY A 547 -23.03 16.05 -8.35
C GLY A 547 -23.62 15.19 -9.48
N ASN A 548 -23.09 13.98 -9.71
CA ASN A 548 -23.34 13.22 -10.95
C ASN A 548 -24.36 12.06 -10.85
N GLY A 549 -25.12 11.96 -9.77
CA GLY A 549 -26.32 11.10 -9.69
C GLY A 549 -26.14 9.57 -9.68
N LEU A 550 -24.91 9.04 -9.75
CA LEU A 550 -24.64 7.59 -9.62
C LEU A 550 -24.89 7.14 -8.18
N LYS A 551 -25.76 6.15 -7.96
CA LYS A 551 -25.98 5.59 -6.61
C LYS A 551 -24.81 4.71 -6.19
N VAL A 552 -24.52 4.64 -4.90
CA VAL A 552 -23.51 3.71 -4.35
C VAL A 552 -24.20 2.83 -3.33
N LEU A 553 -24.31 1.54 -3.63
CA LEU A 553 -25.14 0.62 -2.85
C LEU A 553 -24.28 -0.50 -2.26
N ASP A 554 -24.64 -0.96 -1.06
CA ASP A 554 -24.10 -2.19 -0.50
C ASP A 554 -24.75 -3.42 -1.15
N PHE A 555 -23.93 -4.45 -1.35
CA PHE A 555 -24.33 -5.75 -1.87
C PHE A 555 -25.40 -6.41 -0.99
N ALA A 556 -25.20 -6.47 0.32
CA ALA A 556 -26.14 -7.14 1.22
C ALA A 556 -27.46 -6.37 1.30
N ALA A 557 -27.42 -5.03 1.22
CA ALA A 557 -28.61 -4.19 1.11
C ALA A 557 -29.40 -4.46 -0.18
N VAL A 558 -28.74 -4.55 -1.35
CA VAL A 558 -29.38 -4.91 -2.63
C VAL A 558 -30.01 -6.30 -2.57
N VAL A 559 -29.30 -7.27 -2.00
CA VAL A 559 -29.82 -8.63 -1.81
C VAL A 559 -31.04 -8.62 -0.89
N ALA A 560 -31.01 -7.88 0.22
CA ALA A 560 -32.15 -7.76 1.12
C ALA A 560 -33.37 -7.10 0.47
N GLN A 561 -33.16 -6.09 -0.39
CA GLN A 561 -34.24 -5.52 -1.19
C GLN A 561 -34.92 -6.57 -2.08
N ALA A 562 -34.13 -7.42 -2.74
CA ALA A 562 -34.65 -8.54 -3.56
C ALA A 562 -35.38 -9.60 -2.71
N LEU A 563 -35.03 -9.74 -1.43
CA LEU A 563 -35.73 -10.58 -0.45
C LEU A 563 -37.03 -9.93 0.10
N GLY A 564 -37.38 -8.71 -0.33
CA GLY A 564 -38.62 -8.05 0.03
C GLY A 564 -38.50 -7.04 1.18
N GLU A 565 -37.30 -6.83 1.71
CA GLU A 565 -37.04 -5.86 2.77
C GLU A 565 -37.03 -4.43 2.24
N LYS A 566 -37.54 -3.50 3.06
CA LYS A 566 -37.42 -2.06 2.80
C LYS A 566 -36.38 -1.48 3.76
N LEU A 567 -35.18 -1.25 3.25
CA LEU A 567 -34.14 -0.55 3.97
C LEU A 567 -34.30 0.96 3.76
N GLU A 568 -34.01 1.74 4.80
CA GLU A 568 -33.92 3.19 4.69
C GLU A 568 -32.65 3.55 3.91
N ASP A 569 -32.66 4.70 3.24
CA ASP A 569 -31.48 5.22 2.55
C ASP A 569 -30.43 5.62 3.61
N PRO A 570 -29.26 4.95 3.66
CA PRO A 570 -28.19 5.29 4.58
C PRO A 570 -27.53 6.65 4.26
N ASP A 571 -27.62 7.16 3.03
CA ASP A 571 -26.82 8.31 2.57
C ASP A 571 -26.90 9.54 3.48
N PRO A 572 -28.08 10.03 3.93
CA PRO A 572 -28.14 11.22 4.79
C PRO A 572 -27.36 11.07 6.10
N GLN A 573 -27.54 9.93 6.79
CA GLN A 573 -26.86 9.67 8.07
C GLN A 573 -25.34 9.49 7.89
N VAL A 574 -24.96 8.85 6.78
CA VAL A 574 -23.56 8.65 6.41
C VAL A 574 -22.87 9.97 6.09
N GLN A 575 -23.54 10.86 5.35
CA GLN A 575 -23.02 12.20 5.05
C GLN A 575 -22.84 13.02 6.32
N ASP A 576 -23.78 12.95 7.26
CA ASP A 576 -23.68 13.64 8.56
C ASP A 576 -22.49 13.15 9.38
N ALA A 577 -22.33 11.82 9.52
CA ALA A 577 -21.20 11.21 10.22
C ALA A 577 -19.86 11.52 9.53
N TRP A 578 -19.83 11.55 8.21
CA TRP A 578 -18.65 11.93 7.45
C TRP A 578 -18.30 13.40 7.61
N ALA A 579 -19.26 14.31 7.56
CA ALA A 579 -18.99 15.74 7.65
C ALA A 579 -18.22 16.06 8.94
N VAL A 580 -18.57 15.39 10.04
CA VAL A 580 -17.82 15.42 11.30
C VAL A 580 -16.40 14.90 11.10
N PHE A 581 -16.26 13.72 10.52
CA PHE A 581 -14.96 13.06 10.39
C PHE A 581 -14.02 13.76 9.37
N ASP A 582 -14.49 14.28 8.23
CA ASP A 582 -13.69 15.13 7.32
C ASP A 582 -13.23 16.39 8.06
N THR A 583 -14.14 17.03 8.80
CA THR A 583 -13.79 18.21 9.59
C THR A 583 -12.72 17.88 10.63
N MET A 584 -12.80 16.73 11.31
CA MET A 584 -11.75 16.26 12.22
C MET A 584 -10.42 16.04 11.50
N ILE A 585 -10.41 15.37 10.34
CA ILE A 585 -9.17 15.19 9.55
C ILE A 585 -8.55 16.54 9.22
N GLN A 586 -9.34 17.49 8.71
CA GLN A 586 -8.85 18.83 8.36
C GLN A 586 -8.32 19.58 9.58
N LEU A 587 -9.05 19.55 10.71
CA LEU A 587 -8.65 20.18 11.96
C LEU A 587 -7.34 19.62 12.51
N MET A 588 -7.06 18.34 12.27
CA MET A 588 -5.89 17.67 12.79
C MET A 588 -4.64 17.81 11.90
N THR A 589 -4.71 18.57 10.81
CA THR A 589 -3.53 18.99 10.04
C THR A 589 -2.79 20.13 10.75
N PRO A 590 -1.49 20.38 10.48
CA PRO A 590 -0.78 21.52 11.06
C PRO A 590 -1.47 22.87 10.78
N GLN A 591 -2.01 23.04 9.58
CA GLN A 591 -2.73 24.23 9.15
C GLN A 591 -4.10 24.35 9.84
N GLY A 592 -4.84 23.23 9.93
CA GLY A 592 -6.13 23.17 10.63
C GLY A 592 -5.99 23.50 12.11
N MET A 593 -5.01 22.91 12.78
CA MET A 593 -4.72 23.18 14.20
C MET A 593 -4.27 24.63 14.42
N ALA A 594 -3.45 25.19 13.53
CA ALA A 594 -3.05 26.60 13.59
C ALA A 594 -4.26 27.54 13.44
N GLY A 595 -5.16 27.26 12.50
CA GLY A 595 -6.40 28.01 12.31
C GLY A 595 -7.32 27.93 13.53
N PHE A 596 -7.47 26.73 14.11
CA PHE A 596 -8.24 26.54 15.35
C PHE A 596 -7.59 27.25 16.55
N MET A 597 -6.27 27.24 16.66
CA MET A 597 -5.55 27.92 17.73
C MET A 597 -5.72 29.45 17.67
N TRP A 598 -5.77 30.03 16.47
CA TRP A 598 -6.14 31.44 16.29
C TRP A 598 -7.57 31.73 16.77
N GLU A 599 -8.54 30.91 16.36
CA GLU A 599 -9.94 31.06 16.80
C GLU A 599 -10.06 30.94 18.33
N PHE A 600 -9.33 30.01 18.93
CA PHE A 600 -9.28 29.84 20.37
C PHE A 600 -8.70 31.08 21.08
N VAL A 601 -7.56 31.61 20.62
CA VAL A 601 -6.95 32.83 21.20
C VAL A 601 -7.88 34.04 21.05
N ASP A 602 -8.51 34.21 19.88
CA ASP A 602 -9.46 35.29 19.64
C ASP A 602 -10.69 35.19 20.58
N SER A 603 -11.13 33.96 20.89
CA SER A 603 -12.22 33.71 21.84
C SER A 603 -11.87 34.07 23.29
N LEU A 604 -10.58 34.05 23.66
CA LEU A 604 -10.12 34.47 24.98
C LEU A 604 -10.05 36.00 25.10
N SER A 605 -9.53 36.67 24.07
CA SER A 605 -9.52 38.13 23.95
C SER A 605 -9.18 38.57 22.53
N PRO A 606 -10.04 39.38 21.86
CA PRO A 606 -9.73 39.95 20.55
C PRO A 606 -8.46 40.82 20.54
N VAL A 607 -8.08 41.39 21.70
CA VAL A 607 -6.82 42.15 21.84
C VAL A 607 -5.62 41.21 21.84
N LEU A 608 -5.69 40.11 22.59
CA LEU A 608 -4.63 39.09 22.63
C LEU A 608 -4.40 38.49 21.24
N GLY A 609 -5.47 38.20 20.50
CA GLY A 609 -5.40 37.74 19.12
C GLY A 609 -4.68 38.73 18.20
N ARG A 610 -5.04 40.02 18.25
CA ARG A 610 -4.36 41.08 17.48
C ARG A 610 -2.87 41.19 17.81
N VAL A 611 -2.51 41.13 19.10
CA VAL A 611 -1.11 41.17 19.55
C VAL A 611 -0.34 39.95 19.08
N ALA A 612 -0.89 38.75 19.25
CA ALA A 612 -0.23 37.51 18.83
C ALA A 612 0.03 37.47 17.31
N ARG A 613 -0.88 38.03 16.49
CA ARG A 613 -0.68 38.15 15.03
C ARG A 613 0.46 39.09 14.63
N LEU A 614 0.94 39.98 15.51
CA LEU A 614 2.15 40.77 15.23
C LEU A 614 3.39 39.89 15.06
N GLY A 615 3.41 38.69 15.64
CA GLY A 615 4.46 37.69 15.43
C GLY A 615 4.66 37.31 13.95
N LYS A 616 3.65 37.47 13.10
CA LYS A 616 3.77 37.24 11.65
C LYS A 616 4.77 38.20 10.99
N ARG A 617 4.99 39.39 11.57
CA ARG A 617 5.91 40.44 11.09
C ARG A 617 7.37 40.22 11.51
N ILE A 618 7.66 39.17 12.27
CA ILE A 618 9.04 38.83 12.67
C ILE A 618 9.89 38.60 11.41
N PRO A 619 11.12 39.17 11.32
CA PRO A 619 12.01 38.93 10.20
C PRO A 619 12.36 37.44 10.02
N ALA A 620 12.51 36.98 8.78
CA ALA A 620 12.85 35.60 8.44
C ALA A 620 14.03 34.99 9.23
N PRO A 621 15.18 35.66 9.46
CA PRO A 621 16.26 35.07 10.26
C PRO A 621 15.87 34.82 11.71
N LEU A 622 15.05 35.69 12.30
CA LEU A 622 14.57 35.53 13.68
C LEU A 622 13.51 34.42 13.77
N LYS A 623 12.64 34.26 12.75
CA LYS A 623 11.71 33.12 12.66
C LYS A 623 12.45 31.78 12.68
N ARG A 624 13.57 31.66 11.96
CA ARG A 624 14.38 30.42 11.96
C ARG A 624 14.89 30.06 13.36
N THR A 625 15.37 31.04 14.12
CA THR A 625 15.80 30.83 15.50
C THR A 625 14.64 30.40 16.41
N VAL A 626 13.47 31.05 16.27
CA VAL A 626 12.25 30.67 17.00
C VAL A 626 11.84 29.24 16.69
N PHE A 627 11.87 28.83 15.41
CA PHE A 627 11.52 27.46 15.01
C PHE A 627 12.51 26.43 15.54
N ALA A 628 13.81 26.68 15.45
CA ALA A 628 14.83 25.79 16.02
C ALA A 628 14.67 25.64 17.54
N LEU A 629 14.36 26.74 18.24
CA LEU A 629 14.07 26.70 19.67
C LEU A 629 12.79 25.92 19.98
N ALA A 630 11.74 26.09 19.17
CA ALA A 630 10.47 25.37 19.34
C ALA A 630 10.63 23.86 19.10
N ASP A 631 11.35 23.45 18.05
CA ASP A 631 11.64 22.05 17.75
C ASP A 631 12.39 21.36 18.91
N TRP A 632 13.27 22.09 19.59
CA TRP A 632 14.04 21.57 20.72
C TRP A 632 13.25 21.57 22.04
N SER A 633 12.54 22.67 22.34
CA SER A 633 11.93 22.88 23.66
C SER A 633 10.50 22.35 23.80
N MET A 634 9.69 22.37 22.73
CA MET A 634 8.27 22.02 22.82
C MET A 634 8.01 20.52 23.05
N PRO A 635 8.69 19.57 22.37
CA PRO A 635 8.44 18.15 22.60
C PRO A 635 8.60 17.68 24.06
N PRO A 636 9.60 18.12 24.84
CA PRO A 636 9.69 17.78 26.26
C PRO A 636 8.85 18.68 27.19
N LEU A 637 8.43 19.86 26.75
CA LEU A 637 7.68 20.82 27.57
C LEU A 637 6.16 20.59 27.51
N VAL A 638 5.63 20.36 26.31
CA VAL A 638 4.19 20.19 26.06
C VAL A 638 3.59 19.06 26.91
N PRO A 639 4.17 17.85 27.01
CA PRO A 639 3.65 16.79 27.88
C PRO A 639 3.56 17.17 29.37
N ARG A 640 4.38 18.13 29.84
CA ARG A 640 4.37 18.57 31.24
C ARG A 640 3.32 19.65 31.51
N LEU A 641 3.12 20.55 30.55
CA LEU A 641 2.18 21.66 30.69
C LEU A 641 0.75 21.28 30.34
N LEU A 642 0.58 20.47 29.29
CA LEU A 642 -0.72 20.16 28.71
C LEU A 642 -1.68 19.57 29.76
N PRO A 643 -1.33 18.58 30.60
CA PRO A 643 -2.24 18.03 31.60
C PRO A 643 -2.77 19.07 32.60
N ALA A 644 -1.94 20.06 32.97
CA ALA A 644 -2.35 21.13 33.87
C ALA A 644 -3.27 22.16 33.18
N MET A 645 -3.10 22.38 31.88
CA MET A 645 -3.90 23.32 31.10
C MET A 645 -5.24 22.74 30.64
N MET A 646 -5.31 21.43 30.39
CA MET A 646 -6.48 20.77 29.82
C MET A 646 -7.80 21.03 30.58
N PRO A 647 -7.87 20.95 31.93
CA PRO A 647 -9.11 21.23 32.66
C PRO A 647 -9.67 22.64 32.41
N TRP A 648 -8.79 23.61 32.14
CA TRP A 648 -9.19 25.00 31.84
C TRP A 648 -9.48 25.22 30.35
N MET A 649 -8.73 24.57 29.45
CA MET A 649 -8.88 24.71 28.00
C MET A 649 -10.12 23.99 27.47
N LEU A 650 -10.36 22.76 27.94
CA LEU A 650 -11.36 21.87 27.38
C LEU A 650 -12.80 22.46 27.37
N PRO A 651 -13.31 23.06 28.47
CA PRO A 651 -14.64 23.68 28.47
C PRO A 651 -14.79 24.85 27.48
N ARG A 652 -13.65 25.47 27.08
CA ARG A 652 -13.63 26.59 26.12
C ARG A 652 -13.46 26.10 24.68
N MET A 653 -12.75 25.00 24.48
CA MET A 653 -12.56 24.39 23.15
C MET A 653 -13.82 23.70 22.64
N MET A 654 -14.56 23.02 23.52
CA MET A 654 -15.73 22.21 23.12
C MET A 654 -16.78 23.00 22.31
N PRO A 655 -17.23 24.21 22.73
CA PRO A 655 -18.17 24.99 21.93
C PRO A 655 -17.62 25.39 20.55
N LEU A 656 -16.32 25.65 20.42
CA LEU A 656 -15.71 25.96 19.12
C LEU A 656 -15.72 24.74 18.20
N MET A 657 -15.45 23.55 18.76
CA MET A 657 -15.46 22.29 18.02
C MET A 657 -16.87 21.93 17.55
N GLU A 658 -17.88 22.06 18.42
CA GLU A 658 -19.29 21.82 18.08
C GLU A 658 -19.76 22.74 16.94
N ARG A 659 -19.34 24.00 16.92
CA ARG A 659 -19.66 24.92 15.81
C ARG A 659 -19.08 24.47 14.47
N ARG A 660 -17.92 23.82 14.47
CA ARG A 660 -17.32 23.28 13.23
C ARG A 660 -17.92 21.94 12.82
N MET A 661 -18.51 21.20 13.74
CA MET A 661 -19.06 19.86 13.54
C MET A 661 -20.52 19.80 14.03
N PRO A 662 -21.45 20.51 13.36
CA PRO A 662 -22.83 20.63 13.83
C PRO A 662 -23.61 19.31 13.83
N THR A 663 -23.21 18.36 13.00
CA THR A 663 -23.82 17.02 12.88
C THR A 663 -23.18 15.98 13.80
N MET A 664 -22.38 16.41 14.80
CA MET A 664 -21.78 15.51 15.79
C MET A 664 -22.86 14.76 16.58
N SER A 665 -22.76 13.43 16.62
CA SER A 665 -23.67 12.59 17.41
C SER A 665 -23.57 12.90 18.90
N ASP A 666 -24.65 12.62 19.64
CA ASP A 666 -24.67 12.84 21.09
C ASP A 666 -23.61 12.00 21.82
N SER A 667 -23.42 10.75 21.40
CA SER A 667 -22.36 9.89 21.93
C SER A 667 -20.97 10.50 21.75
N MET A 668 -20.70 11.08 20.57
CA MET A 668 -19.42 11.70 20.30
C MET A 668 -19.22 12.96 21.14
N ARG A 669 -20.27 13.79 21.32
CA ARG A 669 -20.20 14.98 22.19
C ARG A 669 -19.88 14.62 23.64
N GLU A 670 -20.51 13.56 24.17
CA GLU A 670 -20.29 13.12 25.54
C GLU A 670 -18.91 12.48 25.76
N LEU A 671 -18.40 11.74 24.77
CA LEU A 671 -17.10 11.07 24.86
C LEU A 671 -15.92 12.00 24.57
N MET A 672 -16.12 13.08 23.80
CA MET A 672 -15.05 13.99 23.37
C MET A 672 -14.21 14.55 24.54
N PRO A 673 -14.79 14.96 25.69
CA PRO A 673 -14.03 15.40 26.84
C PRO A 673 -13.05 14.36 27.42
N ALA A 674 -13.38 13.07 27.31
CA ALA A 674 -12.51 11.98 27.74
C ALA A 674 -11.48 11.60 26.66
N ILE A 675 -11.85 11.74 25.39
CA ILE A 675 -11.00 11.39 24.25
C ILE A 675 -9.91 12.44 24.00
N LEU A 676 -10.26 13.74 23.95
CA LEU A 676 -9.33 14.80 23.55
C LEU A 676 -8.05 14.86 24.39
N PRO A 677 -8.07 14.78 25.73
CA PRO A 677 -6.84 14.81 26.51
C PRO A 677 -5.87 13.68 26.13
N ARG A 678 -6.37 12.47 25.88
CA ARG A 678 -5.55 11.30 25.48
C ARG A 678 -4.91 11.51 24.11
N VAL A 679 -5.65 12.12 23.19
CA VAL A 679 -5.18 12.40 21.83
C VAL A 679 -4.16 13.52 21.85
N MET A 680 -4.44 14.62 22.55
CA MET A 680 -3.55 15.78 22.61
C MET A 680 -2.21 15.44 23.30
N ASP A 681 -2.22 14.57 24.31
CA ASP A 681 -0.99 14.10 24.97
C ASP A 681 -0.02 13.42 23.97
N ARG A 682 -0.56 12.65 23.02
CA ARG A 682 0.25 11.96 22.00
C ARG A 682 0.58 12.83 20.80
N VAL A 683 -0.30 13.75 20.42
CA VAL A 683 -0.21 14.52 19.17
C VAL A 683 0.51 15.85 19.35
N MET A 684 0.20 16.59 20.40
CA MET A 684 0.73 17.95 20.57
C MET A 684 2.25 18.04 20.73
N PRO A 685 2.97 17.07 21.34
CA PRO A 685 4.42 17.18 21.51
C PRO A 685 5.18 17.38 20.19
N TYR A 686 4.79 16.67 19.12
CA TYR A 686 5.41 16.79 17.80
C TYR A 686 4.67 17.75 16.86
N MET A 687 3.37 18.01 17.09
CA MET A 687 2.60 18.95 16.27
C MET A 687 2.84 20.41 16.66
N MET A 688 3.10 20.73 17.93
CA MET A 688 3.22 22.12 18.39
C MET A 688 4.26 22.95 17.59
N PRO A 689 5.48 22.44 17.31
CA PRO A 689 6.42 23.17 16.46
C PRO A 689 5.87 23.43 15.04
N ARG A 690 5.14 22.46 14.46
CA ARG A 690 4.54 22.56 13.12
C ARG A 690 3.39 23.57 13.09
N ILE A 691 2.56 23.57 14.13
CA ILE A 691 1.47 24.53 14.33
C ILE A 691 2.05 25.94 14.43
N LEU A 692 3.10 26.14 15.24
CA LEU A 692 3.75 27.44 15.41
C LEU A 692 4.30 27.98 14.09
N ARG A 693 4.95 27.12 13.28
CA ARG A 693 5.39 27.48 11.92
C ARG A 693 4.23 27.96 11.08
N CYS A 694 3.15 27.18 11.00
CA CYS A 694 1.95 27.56 10.25
C CYS A 694 1.37 28.89 10.75
N MET A 695 1.31 29.14 12.07
CA MET A 695 0.78 30.40 12.61
C MET A 695 1.65 31.62 12.27
N LEU A 696 2.97 31.46 12.17
CA LEU A 696 3.90 32.56 11.88
C LEU A 696 4.19 32.76 10.39
N GLU A 697 3.92 31.75 9.55
CA GLU A 697 4.10 31.79 8.09
C GLU A 697 2.80 32.06 7.31
N SER A 698 1.63 31.72 7.87
CA SER A 698 0.31 31.97 7.28
C SER A 698 -0.13 33.43 7.25
#